data_AF-A0A4P5YEN5-F1
#
_entry.id   AF-A0A4P5YEN5-F1
#
_cell.length_a   1.000
_cell.length_b   1.000
_cell.length_c   1.000
_cell.angle_alpha   90.00
_cell.angle_beta   90.00
_cell.angle_gamma   90.00
#
_symmetry.space_group_name_H-M   'P 1'
#
loop_
_entity.id
_entity.type
_entity.pdbx_description
1 polymer ?
#
loop_
_entity_poly.entity_id
_entity_poly.type
_entity_poly.pdbx_seq_one_letter_code
_entity_poly.pdbx_strand_id
1 'polypeptide(L)'
;MTDDTAITPPASADKPAKKRPGRKPKAKIAAPDQNPVDGAVTAAPAAPAAPAAPAEPAAQAERTAPDGPSSANPAPTRVAERTAATEAVPAPSAEPLAKSAEQTTKPAEPIGKPAEESIKEPTAAPRAKSADLAASPVARLTPQPRQPAVKAAEPAAETPSAETDAGSNGSDNDDEAKPIAEGITEQAPPPPKKVVIGITGEPGAGKSVLARQFLAYGAKVVVVDEIGHELIESPAIKKQLVKEFGAGILAADGAINRRALAEQAFSAPERTALLNRIVHPALISETKARAVGDLVVIDAALLHELGLHERCTTTVYVKASREARLARLAERGWDEAELARRETAVGNADERRKRCQLAVDNSGDPAQLAAYARVILARQLGIEAKQLVAKPIDSDDQDDAESGAGQTGPVGNGPSRSGSQPRTDYQPRSEGQPRSEGQPRSDIQPRSDSQPRGDYQRSDNQPRPQPERPPLPPPPVERPPVKLILDDYLKRTLPDLQAEAEKLEIRDVKWLKKYDLISEILRKAAAGRLDEIIVSGYMELYKDQQGYIRSPLSSYLAVNTDTLVTAVQLRRYGLKPGMHVTGTARAPRGNEKCPQLVAIHTVMGEPEAQRTPVQEFEHLTPLHAHERLFMELPNDPTDYSLRIFDLACPIGKGQRGLVVAQPKCGKTVYLQKIAKAITTNNPECELIVLLVDERPEEVTDMQRSVRGEVVASTFDQPASRHVQCAEMVINKAKRLVERGRDVVILLDSITRLARAYNTEAPGSGRVMSGGIESGALIKPKQFFGAARKIEGGGSLTILATALVDTGSLADTVIFEEFKGTGNMELVLDRRLADRRVFPAISVAASGTRKDDLLIKNKDELQRVWALRKWLADRSPQDAVEFLRNKLKNFRTNVEFLLSIDPEKMSGW
;
A
#
# COMPACT_ATOMS: atom_id res chain seq x y z
N MET A 1 -7.57 -1.01 -51.30
CA MET A 1 -8.33 -1.40 -52.50
C MET A 1 -9.71 -1.82 -52.03
N THR A 2 -10.77 -1.10 -52.36
CA THR A 2 -10.80 0.22 -53.02
C THR A 2 -12.07 0.95 -52.60
N ASP A 3 -12.00 2.27 -52.66
CA ASP A 3 -13.08 3.23 -52.42
C ASP A 3 -14.27 3.03 -53.37
N ASP A 4 -15.43 3.58 -52.99
CA ASP A 4 -16.11 4.51 -53.91
C ASP A 4 -16.90 5.59 -53.13
N THR A 5 -17.18 6.74 -53.75
CA THR A 5 -17.61 7.97 -53.05
C THR A 5 -18.52 8.91 -53.87
N ALA A 6 -19.59 9.46 -53.26
CA ALA A 6 -20.35 10.63 -53.73
C ALA A 6 -21.39 11.11 -52.67
N ILE A 7 -21.90 12.35 -52.58
CA ILE A 7 -21.46 13.73 -52.96
C ILE A 7 -22.29 14.75 -52.10
N THR A 8 -21.79 15.98 -51.88
CA THR A 8 -22.39 17.11 -51.08
C THR A 8 -22.53 18.38 -51.96
N PRO A 9 -22.74 19.66 -51.50
CA PRO A 9 -23.09 20.26 -50.19
C PRO A 9 -24.57 20.79 -50.22
N PRO A 10 -25.02 22.05 -49.87
CA PRO A 10 -24.42 23.27 -49.28
C PRO A 10 -24.11 23.15 -47.76
N ALA A 11 -23.59 24.10 -46.95
CA ALA A 11 -23.27 25.55 -46.91
C ALA A 11 -24.21 26.40 -45.99
N SER A 12 -23.77 27.36 -45.15
CA SER A 12 -22.43 27.99 -44.96
C SER A 12 -22.21 28.71 -43.59
N ALA A 13 -20.97 28.67 -43.08
CA ALA A 13 -20.23 29.72 -42.31
C ALA A 13 -20.76 30.21 -40.91
N ASP A 14 -19.96 30.84 -40.01
CA ASP A 14 -18.57 31.34 -40.10
C ASP A 14 -17.77 31.37 -38.75
N LYS A 15 -16.47 31.72 -38.77
CA LYS A 15 -15.53 31.92 -37.64
C LYS A 15 -14.46 32.99 -37.92
N PRO A 16 -13.96 33.70 -36.87
CA PRO A 16 -12.50 33.90 -36.71
C PRO A 16 -12.03 33.75 -35.24
N ALA A 17 -10.76 33.49 -34.84
CA ALA A 17 -9.39 33.45 -35.40
C ALA A 17 -8.43 34.55 -34.83
N LYS A 18 -7.18 34.18 -34.50
CA LYS A 18 -6.18 35.00 -33.76
C LYS A 18 -5.17 35.74 -34.68
N LYS A 19 -4.63 36.90 -34.26
CA LYS A 19 -3.25 37.36 -34.54
C LYS A 19 -2.76 38.55 -33.67
N ARG A 20 -1.44 38.81 -33.71
CA ARG A 20 -0.61 39.92 -33.15
C ARG A 20 0.28 40.45 -34.31
N PRO A 21 1.19 41.49 -34.23
CA PRO A 21 1.77 42.23 -33.07
C PRO A 21 1.91 43.79 -33.24
N GLY A 22 2.62 44.53 -32.34
CA GLY A 22 3.19 45.87 -32.67
C GLY A 22 3.69 46.87 -31.58
N ARG A 23 5.03 46.95 -31.37
CA ARG A 23 5.90 48.09 -30.90
C ARG A 23 5.65 48.90 -29.58
N LYS A 24 6.60 49.82 -29.25
CA LYS A 24 6.83 50.59 -27.98
C LYS A 24 6.79 52.12 -28.20
N PRO A 25 6.79 52.99 -27.15
CA PRO A 25 8.04 53.69 -26.75
C PRO A 25 8.33 53.75 -25.21
N LYS A 26 8.90 54.86 -24.67
CA LYS A 26 9.58 55.02 -23.34
C LYS A 26 9.09 56.32 -22.61
N ALA A 27 9.52 56.80 -21.42
CA ALA A 27 10.52 56.40 -20.38
C ALA A 27 10.35 57.22 -19.05
N LYS A 28 11.03 56.81 -17.95
CA LYS A 28 11.48 57.64 -16.78
C LYS A 28 10.36 58.18 -15.82
N ILE A 29 10.58 58.59 -14.55
CA ILE A 29 11.79 58.73 -13.69
C ILE A 29 11.47 58.58 -12.16
N ALA A 30 12.47 58.16 -11.37
CA ALA A 30 12.71 58.35 -9.90
C ALA A 30 11.69 57.98 -8.78
N ALA A 31 12.26 57.76 -7.58
CA ALA A 31 11.64 57.63 -6.24
C ALA A 31 12.14 58.83 -5.37
N PRO A 32 12.21 58.86 -4.00
CA PRO A 32 11.98 57.85 -2.94
C PRO A 32 10.95 58.37 -1.88
N ASP A 33 10.90 58.06 -0.56
CA ASP A 33 11.75 57.28 0.37
C ASP A 33 11.03 56.89 1.70
N GLN A 34 11.76 56.16 2.56
CA GLN A 34 11.77 56.17 4.05
C GLN A 34 10.54 55.75 4.91
N ASN A 35 10.74 54.58 5.54
CA ASN A 35 10.33 54.14 6.91
C ASN A 35 10.82 55.13 8.02
N PRO A 36 10.60 54.98 9.36
CA PRO A 36 10.24 53.76 10.16
C PRO A 36 9.31 53.97 11.41
N VAL A 37 9.30 52.97 12.32
CA VAL A 37 9.10 53.00 13.80
C VAL A 37 7.72 52.63 14.40
N ASP A 38 7.84 51.89 15.50
CA ASP A 38 6.91 51.45 16.56
C ASP A 38 5.93 52.53 17.11
N GLY A 39 4.85 52.23 17.85
CA GLY A 39 4.29 50.95 18.30
C GLY A 39 3.39 51.09 19.56
N ALA A 40 2.90 49.97 20.08
CA ALA A 40 2.36 49.77 21.44
C ALA A 40 1.02 50.44 21.93
N VAL A 41 0.05 49.55 22.27
CA VAL A 41 -0.61 49.44 23.61
C VAL A 41 -1.95 50.16 23.97
N THR A 42 -2.83 49.36 24.63
CA THR A 42 -4.03 49.65 25.48
C THR A 42 -5.40 50.12 24.93
N ALA A 43 -6.38 49.20 25.07
CA ALA A 43 -7.61 49.29 25.88
C ALA A 43 -8.81 50.21 25.52
N ALA A 44 -10.02 49.68 25.75
CA ALA A 44 -11.32 50.37 25.73
C ALA A 44 -11.80 50.70 27.16
N PRO A 45 -12.90 51.47 27.33
CA PRO A 45 -14.08 50.82 27.95
C PRO A 45 -15.48 51.36 27.55
N ALA A 46 -16.49 50.51 27.81
CA ALA A 46 -17.88 50.81 28.21
C ALA A 46 -18.87 51.56 27.29
N ALA A 47 -20.16 51.23 27.47
CA ALA A 47 -21.36 51.89 26.94
C ALA A 47 -22.36 52.11 28.09
N PRO A 48 -23.44 52.91 27.92
CA PRO A 48 -24.78 52.30 28.00
C PRO A 48 -25.93 52.97 27.19
N ALA A 49 -27.09 52.30 27.23
CA ALA A 49 -28.46 52.83 27.04
C ALA A 49 -29.04 53.06 25.62
N ALA A 50 -30.38 53.06 25.57
CA ALA A 50 -31.32 53.16 24.45
C ALA A 50 -32.57 53.98 24.94
N PRO A 51 -33.77 54.06 24.31
CA PRO A 51 -34.24 53.54 23.00
C PRO A 51 -35.07 54.58 22.17
N ALA A 52 -35.61 54.17 21.00
CA ALA A 52 -36.74 54.86 20.34
C ALA A 52 -37.53 53.95 19.35
N ALA A 53 -38.82 54.26 19.18
CA ALA A 53 -39.77 53.80 18.14
C ALA A 53 -40.54 55.07 17.64
N PRO A 54 -41.66 55.07 16.87
CA PRO A 54 -42.54 53.98 16.35
C PRO A 54 -43.03 54.19 14.88
N ALA A 55 -43.98 53.36 14.40
CA ALA A 55 -45.26 53.79 13.76
C ALA A 55 -46.02 52.62 13.07
N GLU A 56 -47.35 52.57 13.23
CA GLU A 56 -48.32 51.84 12.36
C GLU A 56 -49.07 52.84 11.44
N PRO A 57 -50.04 52.41 10.59
CA PRO A 57 -51.44 52.41 11.07
C PRO A 57 -52.45 51.39 10.46
N ALA A 58 -53.41 50.95 11.31
CA ALA A 58 -54.86 50.76 11.04
C ALA A 58 -55.40 49.64 10.09
N ALA A 59 -56.66 49.15 10.21
CA ALA A 59 -57.62 48.99 11.34
C ALA A 59 -58.90 48.20 10.92
N GLN A 60 -59.70 47.71 11.91
CA GLN A 60 -61.14 47.28 11.83
C GLN A 60 -61.47 45.97 11.04
N ALA A 61 -62.60 45.23 11.22
CA ALA A 61 -63.60 44.97 12.31
C ALA A 61 -64.65 43.93 11.76
N GLU A 62 -65.52 43.17 12.47
CA GLU A 62 -65.71 42.75 13.88
C GLU A 62 -66.65 41.50 13.96
N ARG A 63 -66.67 40.79 15.12
CA ARG A 63 -67.79 40.02 15.75
C ARG A 63 -68.35 38.67 15.20
N THR A 64 -68.93 37.95 16.18
CA THR A 64 -69.96 36.86 16.19
C THR A 64 -69.61 35.39 15.86
N ALA A 65 -70.18 34.51 16.71
CA ALA A 65 -70.44 33.07 16.52
C ALA A 65 -71.97 32.84 16.71
N PRO A 66 -72.55 31.63 16.50
CA PRO A 66 -72.65 30.66 17.62
C PRO A 66 -72.74 29.16 17.22
N ASP A 67 -73.14 28.34 18.21
CA ASP A 67 -73.81 27.01 18.18
C ASP A 67 -73.03 25.67 18.11
N GLY A 68 -73.47 24.76 19.01
CA GLY A 68 -73.18 23.31 19.05
C GLY A 68 -74.35 22.47 18.49
N PRO A 69 -74.57 21.19 18.86
CA PRO A 69 -74.40 20.54 20.19
C PRO A 69 -73.28 19.45 20.18
N SER A 70 -72.84 18.75 21.24
CA SER A 70 -73.26 18.44 22.64
C SER A 70 -73.58 16.95 22.86
N SER A 71 -73.32 16.44 24.07
CA SER A 71 -73.58 15.07 24.62
C SER A 71 -72.70 13.91 24.08
N ALA A 72 -72.28 12.93 24.91
CA ALA A 72 -72.21 12.87 26.38
C ALA A 72 -71.13 11.89 26.89
N ASN A 73 -70.72 12.10 28.14
CA ASN A 73 -69.86 11.24 28.97
C ASN A 73 -70.74 10.16 29.67
N PRO A 74 -70.21 9.10 30.35
CA PRO A 74 -69.53 9.29 31.63
C PRO A 74 -68.43 8.26 32.03
N ALA A 75 -67.70 8.60 33.10
CA ALA A 75 -66.91 7.70 33.97
C ALA A 75 -67.72 7.45 35.30
N PRO A 76 -67.18 7.10 36.51
CA PRO A 76 -65.82 6.72 36.91
C PRO A 76 -65.74 5.60 38.02
N THR A 77 -64.58 5.52 38.71
CA THR A 77 -64.37 5.17 40.15
C THR A 77 -64.37 3.73 40.71
N ARG A 78 -63.24 3.41 41.38
CA ARG A 78 -63.04 3.08 42.83
C ARG A 78 -62.75 1.64 43.32
N VAL A 79 -61.83 1.61 44.32
CA VAL A 79 -61.60 0.63 45.43
C VAL A 79 -61.14 -0.79 45.02
N ALA A 80 -60.07 -1.45 45.52
CA ALA A 80 -59.03 -1.30 46.58
C ALA A 80 -59.10 -2.36 47.73
N GLU A 81 -57.93 -2.65 48.33
CA GLU A 81 -57.68 -3.51 49.52
C GLU A 81 -57.78 -5.05 49.30
N ARG A 82 -57.09 -5.97 50.00
CA ARG A 82 -55.94 -6.05 50.98
C ARG A 82 -55.49 -7.56 50.97
N THR A 83 -54.37 -8.10 51.47
CA THR A 83 -53.34 -7.83 52.52
C THR A 83 -51.95 -8.35 52.04
N ALA A 84 -50.74 -8.01 52.54
CA ALA A 84 -50.20 -7.23 53.67
C ALA A 84 -49.69 -8.00 54.93
N ALA A 85 -48.36 -8.18 55.03
CA ALA A 85 -47.52 -8.46 56.23
C ALA A 85 -46.02 -8.63 55.79
N THR A 86 -44.96 -8.04 56.36
CA THR A 86 -44.80 -7.00 57.42
C THR A 86 -43.43 -6.29 57.26
N GLU A 87 -43.35 -4.98 57.60
CA GLU A 87 -42.21 -4.17 58.14
C GLU A 87 -40.74 -4.26 57.61
N ALA A 88 -39.87 -3.22 57.68
CA ALA A 88 -40.03 -1.74 57.73
C ALA A 88 -38.67 -0.98 57.61
N VAL A 89 -38.63 0.11 56.80
CA VAL A 89 -38.14 1.50 57.10
C VAL A 89 -36.67 1.75 57.57
N PRO A 90 -35.95 2.88 57.25
CA PRO A 90 -36.36 4.15 56.58
C PRO A 90 -35.56 4.62 55.33
N ALA A 91 -36.23 5.44 54.50
CA ALA A 91 -35.94 6.81 53.98
C ALA A 91 -34.49 7.40 53.94
N PRO A 92 -34.19 8.46 53.13
CA PRO A 92 -35.12 9.42 52.47
C PRO A 92 -34.83 9.80 51.00
N SER A 93 -35.60 10.76 50.45
CA SER A 93 -35.49 11.32 49.09
C SER A 93 -36.17 12.72 48.97
N ALA A 94 -35.57 13.71 48.30
CA ALA A 94 -36.25 14.82 47.56
C ALA A 94 -35.30 15.97 47.08
N GLU A 95 -35.22 16.17 45.75
CA GLU A 95 -35.44 17.41 44.95
C GLU A 95 -34.79 18.81 45.25
N PRO A 96 -34.83 19.81 44.31
CA PRO A 96 -33.72 20.78 44.10
C PRO A 96 -34.05 22.29 44.24
N LEU A 97 -33.03 23.19 44.13
CA LEU A 97 -33.06 24.45 43.33
C LEU A 97 -31.76 25.33 43.35
N ALA A 98 -31.36 25.81 42.16
CA ALA A 98 -30.77 27.12 41.74
C ALA A 98 -29.79 28.01 42.58
N LYS A 99 -28.62 28.34 41.93
CA LYS A 99 -27.78 29.59 42.01
C LYS A 99 -27.04 29.88 43.37
N SER A 100 -25.99 30.71 43.48
CA SER A 100 -25.46 31.83 42.66
C SER A 100 -23.94 32.07 42.83
N ALA A 101 -23.32 32.80 41.88
CA ALA A 101 -22.07 33.60 42.00
C ALA A 101 -20.74 32.85 42.35
N GLU A 102 -19.55 33.43 42.22
CA GLU A 102 -19.13 34.79 41.82
C GLU A 102 -17.79 34.78 41.04
N GLN A 103 -17.44 35.83 40.28
CA GLN A 103 -16.21 35.88 39.50
C GLN A 103 -15.53 37.26 39.52
N THR A 104 -14.27 37.30 39.95
CA THR A 104 -13.24 38.35 39.76
C THR A 104 -13.50 39.79 40.27
N THR A 105 -12.50 40.35 40.95
CA THR A 105 -11.91 41.63 40.50
C THR A 105 -10.44 41.79 40.94
N LYS A 106 -9.74 42.67 40.22
CA LYS A 106 -8.37 43.19 40.39
C LYS A 106 -8.50 44.73 40.18
N PRO A 107 -7.44 45.57 40.26
CA PRO A 107 -6.11 45.45 40.90
C PRO A 107 -5.74 46.70 41.75
N ALA A 108 -4.56 46.70 42.39
CA ALA A 108 -3.68 47.88 42.49
C ALA A 108 -2.24 47.50 42.91
N GLU A 109 -1.26 48.27 42.45
CA GLU A 109 0.15 48.35 42.90
C GLU A 109 0.33 49.61 43.80
N PRO A 110 1.52 50.07 44.30
CA PRO A 110 2.91 49.71 43.94
C PRO A 110 3.99 49.72 45.07
N ILE A 111 5.27 49.64 44.63
CA ILE A 111 6.54 50.01 45.31
C ILE A 111 7.18 48.97 46.28
N GLY A 112 8.46 48.64 46.04
CA GLY A 112 9.34 48.02 47.05
C GLY A 112 10.51 47.17 46.51
N LYS A 113 11.74 47.70 46.55
CA LYS A 113 13.04 46.98 46.41
C LYS A 113 13.90 47.38 47.63
N PRO A 114 14.88 46.58 48.12
CA PRO A 114 16.06 46.17 47.35
C PRO A 114 16.60 44.74 47.68
N ALA A 115 17.87 44.51 47.31
CA ALA A 115 18.73 43.38 47.70
C ALA A 115 19.36 43.63 49.11
N GLU A 116 20.26 42.86 49.72
CA GLU A 116 21.18 41.78 49.27
C GLU A 116 20.95 40.46 50.08
N GLU A 117 21.86 39.51 50.40
CA GLU A 117 23.33 39.38 50.34
C GLU A 117 23.77 37.90 50.16
N SER A 118 25.06 37.57 50.30
CA SER A 118 25.64 36.21 50.23
C SER A 118 25.69 35.53 51.62
N ILE A 119 26.10 34.26 51.78
CA ILE A 119 27.51 33.86 52.03
C ILE A 119 27.69 32.32 51.93
N LYS A 120 28.73 31.91 51.19
CA LYS A 120 29.65 30.74 51.29
C LYS A 120 29.21 29.39 51.91
N GLU A 121 29.42 28.35 51.10
CA GLU A 121 30.11 27.05 51.36
C GLU A 121 31.03 26.95 52.62
N PRO A 122 31.30 25.75 53.21
CA PRO A 122 31.98 24.65 52.46
C PRO A 122 31.86 23.15 52.91
N THR A 123 32.05 22.25 51.91
CA THR A 123 32.80 20.96 51.89
C THR A 123 32.66 19.79 52.91
N ALA A 124 33.01 18.59 52.41
CA ALA A 124 33.55 17.38 53.11
C ALA A 124 32.54 16.40 53.76
N ALA A 125 32.04 15.35 53.08
CA ALA A 125 32.71 14.07 52.71
C ALA A 125 32.85 13.06 53.91
N PRO A 126 33.17 11.75 53.73
CA PRO A 126 32.25 10.69 54.18
C PRO A 126 32.82 9.64 55.14
N ARG A 127 31.98 8.73 55.66
CA ARG A 127 32.37 7.47 56.34
C ARG A 127 31.35 6.34 56.15
N ALA A 128 31.75 5.10 56.47
CA ALA A 128 31.05 3.87 56.11
C ALA A 128 31.29 2.72 57.11
N LYS A 129 30.57 1.59 56.93
CA LYS A 129 30.69 0.28 57.65
C LYS A 129 30.16 0.31 59.11
N SER A 130 29.77 -0.80 59.76
CA SER A 130 29.79 -2.25 59.43
C SER A 130 28.90 -3.11 60.39
N ALA A 131 28.35 -4.22 59.87
CA ALA A 131 28.20 -5.55 60.52
C ALA A 131 27.31 -5.67 61.82
N ASP A 132 26.93 -6.85 62.36
CA ASP A 132 27.07 -8.28 61.96
C ASP A 132 26.03 -9.20 62.69
N LEU A 133 26.14 -10.54 62.48
CA LEU A 133 25.73 -11.70 63.34
C LEU A 133 24.52 -12.61 62.96
N ALA A 134 24.85 -13.92 62.84
CA ALA A 134 24.10 -15.13 63.25
C ALA A 134 22.75 -15.52 62.56
N ALA A 135 22.40 -16.80 62.33
CA ALA A 135 23.15 -18.08 62.35
C ALA A 135 22.43 -19.19 61.54
N SER A 136 23.11 -20.31 61.29
CA SER A 136 22.60 -21.61 60.74
C SER A 136 22.37 -22.63 61.90
N PRO A 137 21.82 -23.87 61.71
CA PRO A 137 21.70 -24.66 60.47
C PRO A 137 20.40 -25.50 60.27
N VAL A 138 20.29 -26.17 59.10
CA VAL A 138 19.92 -27.61 58.90
C VAL A 138 20.02 -27.93 57.39
N ALA A 139 20.23 -29.19 57.00
CA ALA A 139 20.76 -29.55 55.67
C ALA A 139 19.79 -30.32 54.74
N ARG A 140 19.94 -30.03 53.43
CA ARG A 140 19.74 -30.88 52.23
C ARG A 140 18.56 -31.88 52.19
N LEU A 141 17.76 -31.78 51.11
CA LEU A 141 17.71 -32.85 50.08
C LEU A 141 17.13 -32.31 48.76
N THR A 142 17.57 -32.88 47.64
CA THR A 142 17.11 -32.57 46.27
C THR A 142 16.36 -33.76 45.67
N PRO A 143 15.36 -33.53 44.80
CA PRO A 143 14.89 -34.54 43.84
C PRO A 143 15.59 -34.37 42.49
N GLN A 144 16.23 -35.43 41.99
CA GLN A 144 16.69 -35.53 40.60
C GLN A 144 15.65 -36.26 39.72
N PRO A 145 15.70 -36.09 38.38
CA PRO A 145 14.82 -36.80 37.44
C PRO A 145 15.17 -38.31 37.37
N ARG A 146 14.23 -39.11 36.82
CA ARG A 146 14.46 -40.54 36.54
C ARG A 146 14.56 -40.82 35.05
N GLN A 147 15.67 -41.43 34.64
CA GLN A 147 15.76 -42.30 33.46
C GLN A 147 15.55 -43.78 33.87
N PRO A 148 15.45 -44.72 32.91
CA PRO A 148 16.64 -45.49 32.45
C PRO A 148 16.93 -45.24 30.95
N ALA A 149 18.16 -45.17 30.43
CA ALA A 149 19.36 -46.04 30.56
C ALA A 149 19.15 -47.40 29.83
N VAL A 150 20.05 -48.01 29.04
CA VAL A 150 21.52 -47.95 28.77
C VAL A 150 21.70 -48.40 27.27
N LYS A 151 22.65 -48.07 26.37
CA LYS A 151 24.07 -47.58 26.24
C LYS A 151 24.19 -46.85 24.86
N ALA A 152 25.36 -46.67 24.21
CA ALA A 152 26.43 -45.68 24.41
C ALA A 152 27.39 -45.65 23.17
N ALA A 153 28.47 -44.84 23.22
CA ALA A 153 29.63 -44.72 22.28
C ALA A 153 29.46 -43.90 20.97
N GLU A 154 30.41 -42.98 20.79
CA GLU A 154 30.81 -42.29 19.54
C GLU A 154 32.01 -43.06 18.89
N PRO A 155 32.60 -42.70 17.72
CA PRO A 155 32.35 -41.52 16.87
C PRO A 155 32.32 -41.76 15.33
N ALA A 156 32.23 -40.63 14.61
CA ALA A 156 32.82 -40.33 13.29
C ALA A 156 32.09 -40.67 11.97
N ALA A 157 32.06 -39.63 11.12
CA ALA A 157 32.29 -39.60 9.67
C ALA A 157 31.23 -40.09 8.63
N GLU A 158 31.29 -39.37 7.50
CA GLU A 158 30.96 -39.74 6.11
C GLU A 158 29.51 -39.99 5.63
N THR A 159 29.20 -39.26 4.55
CA THR A 159 28.14 -39.41 3.54
C THR A 159 28.66 -40.29 2.37
N PRO A 160 27.91 -40.57 1.27
CA PRO A 160 26.44 -40.64 1.04
C PRO A 160 25.98 -41.91 0.27
N SER A 161 24.66 -42.17 0.24
CA SER A 161 23.90 -42.76 -0.91
C SER A 161 22.40 -42.77 -0.57
N ALA A 162 21.39 -42.50 -1.42
CA ALA A 162 21.17 -42.58 -2.88
C ALA A 162 20.41 -43.85 -3.34
N GLU A 163 19.61 -43.68 -4.41
CA GLU A 163 18.81 -44.69 -5.17
C GLU A 163 17.55 -45.22 -4.44
N THR A 164 16.30 -45.11 -4.94
CA THR A 164 15.63 -45.49 -6.24
C THR A 164 15.35 -47.00 -6.35
N ASP A 165 14.35 -47.52 -7.08
CA ASP A 165 13.20 -46.96 -7.84
C ASP A 165 11.98 -47.91 -7.64
N ALA A 166 10.70 -47.61 -7.89
CA ALA A 166 9.98 -47.39 -9.17
C ALA A 166 10.03 -48.55 -10.19
N GLY A 167 8.94 -48.71 -10.97
CA GLY A 167 8.79 -49.70 -12.07
C GLY A 167 7.80 -50.85 -11.75
N SER A 168 6.67 -51.13 -12.41
CA SER A 168 5.99 -50.73 -13.68
C SER A 168 5.96 -51.80 -14.80
N ASN A 169 5.17 -51.53 -15.85
CA ASN A 169 5.02 -52.25 -17.13
C ASN A 169 4.13 -53.52 -17.07
N GLY A 170 3.40 -53.92 -18.12
CA GLY A 170 3.11 -53.33 -19.46
C GLY A 170 1.75 -53.90 -19.95
N SER A 171 1.30 -53.87 -21.21
CA SER A 171 1.78 -53.41 -22.54
C SER A 171 0.79 -53.98 -23.60
N ASP A 172 0.59 -53.54 -24.85
CA ASP A 172 0.81 -52.30 -25.65
C ASP A 172 0.11 -52.49 -27.05
N ASN A 173 0.42 -51.65 -28.07
CA ASN A 173 0.17 -51.79 -29.54
C ASN A 173 -1.27 -51.52 -30.08
N ASP A 174 -1.54 -50.88 -31.24
CA ASP A 174 -0.81 -50.22 -32.38
C ASP A 174 -1.85 -49.38 -33.19
N ASP A 175 -1.64 -48.57 -34.26
CA ASP A 175 -0.61 -47.66 -34.89
C ASP A 175 -1.33 -47.01 -36.14
N GLU A 176 -0.99 -45.96 -36.91
CA GLU A 176 0.12 -44.99 -37.09
C GLU A 176 -0.46 -43.62 -37.52
N ALA A 177 0.16 -42.48 -37.16
CA ALA A 177 0.11 -41.23 -37.93
C ALA A 177 1.14 -40.18 -37.46
N LYS A 178 1.95 -39.64 -38.39
CA LYS A 178 2.97 -38.60 -38.15
C LYS A 178 2.45 -37.23 -37.67
N PRO A 179 3.21 -36.50 -36.83
CA PRO A 179 2.95 -35.09 -36.53
C PRO A 179 3.49 -34.14 -37.62
N ILE A 180 2.86 -32.97 -37.75
CA ILE A 180 3.34 -31.81 -38.51
C ILE A 180 3.70 -30.71 -37.50
N ALA A 181 4.76 -29.94 -37.75
CA ALA A 181 5.30 -28.97 -36.80
C ALA A 181 4.83 -27.53 -37.07
N GLU A 182 4.17 -26.93 -36.07
CA GLU A 182 3.95 -25.49 -35.85
C GLU A 182 3.36 -25.33 -34.42
N GLY A 183 3.73 -24.37 -33.57
CA GLY A 183 4.81 -23.39 -33.66
C GLY A 183 4.83 -22.52 -32.39
N ILE A 184 5.59 -22.90 -31.36
CA ILE A 184 5.73 -22.09 -30.13
C ILE A 184 6.69 -20.94 -30.42
N THR A 185 6.18 -19.72 -30.54
CA THR A 185 7.02 -18.53 -30.57
C THR A 185 7.60 -18.27 -29.18
N GLU A 186 8.87 -18.60 -28.97
CA GLU A 186 9.65 -18.01 -27.88
C GLU A 186 9.54 -16.49 -27.97
N GLN A 187 9.04 -15.84 -26.92
CA GLN A 187 9.16 -14.39 -26.82
C GLN A 187 10.63 -14.07 -26.57
N ALA A 188 11.30 -13.53 -27.59
CA ALA A 188 12.69 -13.11 -27.48
C ALA A 188 12.88 -12.21 -26.25
N PRO A 189 13.98 -12.38 -25.49
CA PRO A 189 14.21 -11.58 -24.29
C PRO A 189 14.19 -10.09 -24.62
N PRO A 190 13.60 -9.24 -23.75
CA PRO A 190 13.46 -7.82 -24.02
C PRO A 190 14.84 -7.20 -24.30
N PRO A 191 14.96 -6.33 -25.32
CA PRO A 191 16.25 -5.81 -25.75
C PRO A 191 16.98 -5.11 -24.60
N PRO A 192 18.32 -5.30 -24.48
CA PRO A 192 19.07 -4.78 -23.34
C PRO A 192 18.89 -3.26 -23.23
N LYS A 193 18.47 -2.81 -22.05
CA LYS A 193 18.38 -1.37 -21.74
C LYS A 193 19.78 -0.78 -21.84
N LYS A 194 20.00 0.15 -22.76
CA LYS A 194 21.27 0.90 -22.82
C LYS A 194 21.43 1.72 -21.55
N VAL A 195 22.42 1.37 -20.74
CA VAL A 195 22.72 2.02 -19.47
C VAL A 195 23.74 3.14 -19.70
N VAL A 196 23.42 4.34 -19.22
CA VAL A 196 24.31 5.51 -19.31
C VAL A 196 24.40 6.19 -17.95
N ILE A 197 25.55 6.08 -17.29
CA ILE A 197 25.76 6.55 -15.92
C ILE A 197 26.54 7.87 -15.97
N GLY A 198 25.89 8.98 -15.61
CA GLY A 198 26.56 10.28 -15.51
C GLY A 198 27.16 10.49 -14.13
N ILE A 199 28.47 10.60 -14.01
CA ILE A 199 29.17 10.84 -12.75
C ILE A 199 29.59 12.31 -12.66
N THR A 200 29.28 12.94 -11.54
CA THR A 200 29.72 14.30 -11.22
C THR A 200 30.04 14.44 -9.72
N GLY A 201 30.45 15.63 -9.28
CA GLY A 201 31.02 15.82 -7.95
C GLY A 201 32.12 16.88 -7.90
N GLU A 202 32.69 17.10 -6.72
CA GLU A 202 33.71 18.12 -6.45
C GLU A 202 35.11 17.74 -7.03
N PRO A 203 36.07 18.68 -7.12
CA PRO A 203 37.48 18.35 -7.33
C PRO A 203 38.01 17.47 -6.20
N GLY A 204 38.81 16.44 -6.51
CA GLY A 204 39.35 15.52 -5.48
C GLY A 204 38.35 14.52 -4.88
N ALA A 205 37.05 14.59 -5.20
CA ALA A 205 36.03 13.68 -4.67
C ALA A 205 36.17 12.22 -5.16
N GLY A 206 36.97 11.96 -6.19
CA GLY A 206 37.21 10.59 -6.71
C GLY A 206 36.26 10.11 -7.80
N LYS A 207 35.59 11.03 -8.53
CA LYS A 207 34.73 10.71 -9.69
C LYS A 207 35.35 9.67 -10.64
N SER A 208 36.58 9.93 -11.07
CA SER A 208 37.32 9.09 -12.04
C SER A 208 37.89 7.80 -11.43
N VAL A 209 37.85 7.66 -10.10
CA VAL A 209 38.08 6.38 -9.43
C VAL A 209 36.82 5.54 -9.52
N LEU A 210 35.65 6.11 -9.15
CA LEU A 210 34.36 5.45 -9.29
C LEU A 210 34.05 5.08 -10.76
N ALA A 211 34.39 5.95 -11.72
CA ALA A 211 34.19 5.70 -13.15
C ALA A 211 34.96 4.46 -13.62
N ARG A 212 36.23 4.32 -13.23
CA ARG A 212 37.07 3.16 -13.58
C ARG A 212 36.58 1.85 -12.96
N GLN A 213 35.87 1.88 -11.83
CA GLN A 213 35.26 0.66 -11.25
C GLN A 213 34.17 0.04 -12.15
N PHE A 214 33.65 0.76 -13.14
CA PHE A 214 32.72 0.20 -14.13
C PHE A 214 33.41 -0.54 -15.29
N LEU A 215 34.72 -0.33 -15.52
CA LEU A 215 35.50 -1.03 -16.56
C LEU A 215 35.47 -2.55 -16.36
N ALA A 216 35.57 -2.99 -15.10
CA ALA A 216 35.48 -4.41 -14.70
C ALA A 216 34.15 -5.10 -15.09
N TYR A 217 33.12 -4.34 -15.48
CA TYR A 217 31.84 -4.85 -15.97
C TYR A 217 31.60 -4.54 -17.46
N GLY A 218 32.67 -4.20 -18.20
CA GLY A 218 32.61 -3.91 -19.65
C GLY A 218 32.04 -2.54 -20.01
N ALA A 219 32.02 -1.59 -19.07
CA ALA A 219 31.54 -0.24 -19.35
C ALA A 219 32.53 0.59 -20.17
N LYS A 220 32.04 1.30 -21.19
CA LYS A 220 32.85 2.33 -21.86
C LYS A 220 32.85 3.61 -21.01
N VAL A 221 33.99 3.94 -20.40
CA VAL A 221 34.17 5.22 -19.71
C VAL A 221 34.48 6.33 -20.72
N VAL A 222 33.87 7.50 -20.51
CA VAL A 222 34.03 8.70 -21.34
C VAL A 222 34.34 9.86 -20.40
N VAL A 223 35.61 10.24 -20.31
CA VAL A 223 36.08 11.35 -19.46
C VAL A 223 35.96 12.66 -20.22
N VAL A 224 35.07 13.54 -19.78
CA VAL A 224 34.76 14.79 -20.51
C VAL A 224 35.91 15.80 -20.42
N ASP A 225 36.68 15.78 -19.33
CA ASP A 225 37.84 16.66 -19.13
C ASP A 225 38.98 16.34 -20.13
N GLU A 226 39.15 15.07 -20.53
CA GLU A 226 40.12 14.63 -21.55
C GLU A 226 39.71 15.07 -22.95
N ILE A 227 38.42 14.89 -23.32
CA ILE A 227 37.85 15.40 -24.56
C ILE A 227 38.02 16.93 -24.65
N GLY A 228 37.86 17.64 -23.53
CA GLY A 228 38.13 19.07 -23.45
C GLY A 228 39.57 19.45 -23.80
N HIS A 229 40.56 18.66 -23.36
CA HIS A 229 41.97 18.86 -23.69
C HIS A 229 42.27 18.61 -25.17
N GLU A 230 41.72 17.55 -25.76
CA GLU A 230 41.87 17.25 -27.20
C GLU A 230 41.24 18.33 -28.08
N LEU A 231 39.99 18.72 -27.78
CA LEU A 231 39.25 19.69 -28.58
C LEU A 231 39.90 21.06 -28.62
N ILE A 232 40.57 21.50 -27.55
CA ILE A 232 41.28 22.78 -27.50
C ILE A 232 42.45 22.83 -28.50
N GLU A 233 43.11 21.69 -28.78
CA GLU A 233 44.16 21.60 -29.81
C GLU A 233 43.62 21.42 -31.24
N SER A 234 42.35 21.04 -31.41
CA SER A 234 41.76 20.79 -32.73
C SER A 234 41.83 22.05 -33.62
N PRO A 235 42.22 21.95 -34.91
CA PRO A 235 42.55 23.13 -35.73
C PRO A 235 41.43 24.18 -35.84
N ALA A 236 40.16 23.76 -35.79
CA ALA A 236 39.01 24.67 -35.82
C ALA A 236 38.86 25.47 -34.51
N ILE A 237 38.83 24.78 -33.37
CA ILE A 237 38.70 25.40 -32.04
C ILE A 237 39.95 26.23 -31.74
N LYS A 238 41.14 25.69 -31.96
CA LYS A 238 42.44 26.36 -31.78
C LYS A 238 42.51 27.70 -32.53
N LYS A 239 42.11 27.71 -33.82
CA LYS A 239 42.02 28.94 -34.63
C LYS A 239 41.01 29.95 -34.07
N GLN A 240 39.90 29.47 -33.50
CA GLN A 240 38.89 30.33 -32.90
C GLN A 240 39.32 30.88 -31.53
N LEU A 241 40.02 30.08 -30.70
CA LEU A 241 40.60 30.53 -29.43
C LEU A 241 41.70 31.58 -29.67
N VAL A 242 42.62 31.34 -30.61
CA VAL A 242 43.68 32.32 -30.96
C VAL A 242 43.10 33.61 -31.53
N LYS A 243 41.95 33.56 -32.22
CA LYS A 243 41.24 34.76 -32.70
C LYS A 243 40.64 35.60 -31.55
N GLU A 244 40.07 34.96 -30.53
CA GLU A 244 39.26 35.63 -29.50
C GLU A 244 40.07 35.92 -28.21
N PHE A 245 41.20 35.23 -28.00
CA PHE A 245 42.15 35.44 -26.88
C PHE A 245 43.55 35.90 -27.33
N GLY A 246 43.82 35.94 -28.63
CA GLY A 246 45.10 36.38 -29.20
C GLY A 246 46.19 35.30 -29.17
N ALA A 247 47.33 35.58 -29.82
CA ALA A 247 48.43 34.62 -29.94
C ALA A 247 49.15 34.29 -28.61
N GLY A 248 48.95 35.09 -27.55
CA GLY A 248 49.55 34.87 -26.24
C GLY A 248 49.05 33.64 -25.47
N ILE A 249 48.09 32.89 -26.03
CA ILE A 249 47.69 31.56 -25.51
C ILE A 249 48.51 30.41 -26.12
N LEU A 250 49.48 30.68 -26.99
CA LEU A 250 50.31 29.67 -27.63
C LEU A 250 51.66 29.49 -26.91
N ALA A 251 52.16 28.26 -26.91
CA ALA A 251 53.54 27.94 -26.56
C ALA A 251 54.48 28.06 -27.78
N ALA A 252 55.80 27.95 -27.57
CA ALA A 252 56.81 28.18 -28.61
C ALA A 252 56.82 27.13 -29.75
N ASP A 253 56.24 25.95 -29.48
CA ASP A 253 55.96 24.87 -30.42
C ASP A 253 54.64 25.07 -31.21
N GLY A 254 53.86 26.10 -30.87
CA GLY A 254 52.52 26.34 -31.41
C GLY A 254 51.40 25.53 -30.75
N ALA A 255 51.63 24.80 -29.65
CA ALA A 255 50.58 24.18 -28.83
C ALA A 255 49.79 25.26 -28.05
N ILE A 256 48.60 24.92 -27.51
CA ILE A 256 47.89 25.81 -26.58
C ILE A 256 48.57 25.73 -25.21
N ASN A 257 49.13 26.86 -24.76
CA ASN A 257 49.52 27.05 -23.38
C ASN A 257 48.26 27.13 -22.50
N ARG A 258 47.82 25.96 -21.99
CA ARG A 258 46.61 25.80 -21.19
C ARG A 258 46.59 26.70 -19.95
N ARG A 259 47.75 27.03 -19.37
CA ARG A 259 47.88 27.93 -18.21
C ARG A 259 47.57 29.38 -18.60
N ALA A 260 48.18 29.87 -19.68
CA ALA A 260 47.90 31.21 -20.22
C ALA A 260 46.46 31.35 -20.73
N LEU A 261 45.89 30.31 -21.36
CA LEU A 261 44.48 30.29 -21.75
C LEU A 261 43.56 30.35 -20.54
N ALA A 262 43.80 29.56 -19.49
CA ALA A 262 43.00 29.58 -18.27
C ALA A 262 43.06 30.94 -17.56
N GLU A 263 44.26 31.52 -17.42
CA GLU A 263 44.48 32.83 -16.81
C GLU A 263 43.70 33.95 -17.54
N GLN A 264 43.68 33.93 -18.88
CA GLN A 264 42.89 34.89 -19.66
C GLN A 264 41.39 34.59 -19.71
N ALA A 265 40.97 33.32 -19.69
CA ALA A 265 39.57 32.93 -19.78
C ALA A 265 38.81 33.10 -18.47
N PHE A 266 39.47 32.89 -17.32
CA PHE A 266 38.86 33.07 -16.00
C PHE A 266 39.11 34.48 -15.41
N SER A 267 39.76 35.39 -16.16
CA SER A 267 40.00 36.77 -15.71
C SER A 267 38.73 37.62 -15.56
N ALA A 268 37.64 37.26 -16.25
CA ALA A 268 36.35 37.95 -16.19
C ALA A 268 35.21 37.03 -16.66
N PRO A 269 33.98 37.14 -16.10
CA PRO A 269 32.85 36.27 -16.47
C PRO A 269 32.50 36.28 -17.96
N GLU A 270 32.67 37.41 -18.64
CA GLU A 270 32.43 37.52 -20.09
C GLU A 270 33.42 36.70 -20.91
N ARG A 271 34.68 36.60 -20.46
CA ARG A 271 35.72 35.79 -21.12
C ARG A 271 35.52 34.30 -20.84
N THR A 272 35.00 33.95 -19.67
CA THR A 272 34.59 32.58 -19.35
C THR A 272 33.39 32.16 -20.21
N ALA A 273 32.39 33.02 -20.35
CA ALA A 273 31.25 32.80 -21.24
C ALA A 273 31.69 32.67 -22.72
N LEU A 274 32.70 33.45 -23.14
CA LEU A 274 33.29 33.37 -24.48
C LEU A 274 34.00 32.03 -24.73
N LEU A 275 34.83 31.57 -23.80
CA LEU A 275 35.47 30.24 -23.86
C LEU A 275 34.40 29.13 -23.95
N ASN A 276 33.43 29.17 -23.04
CA ASN A 276 32.36 28.16 -22.97
C ASN A 276 31.53 28.13 -24.26
N ARG A 277 31.23 29.29 -24.87
CA ARG A 277 30.53 29.39 -26.16
C ARG A 277 31.29 28.73 -27.32
N ILE A 278 32.62 28.72 -27.27
CA ILE A 278 33.47 28.09 -28.30
C ILE A 278 33.58 26.58 -28.03
N VAL A 279 33.85 26.18 -26.79
CA VAL A 279 34.22 24.79 -26.45
C VAL A 279 33.00 23.90 -26.15
N HIS A 280 31.98 24.38 -25.42
CA HIS A 280 30.87 23.53 -24.98
C HIS A 280 30.10 22.85 -26.13
N PRO A 281 29.77 23.50 -27.27
CA PRO A 281 29.04 22.84 -28.35
C PRO A 281 29.81 21.66 -28.94
N ALA A 282 31.12 21.82 -29.15
CA ALA A 282 32.00 20.75 -29.62
C ALA A 282 32.15 19.65 -28.56
N LEU A 283 32.37 20.03 -27.29
CA LEU A 283 32.51 19.11 -26.16
C LEU A 283 31.28 18.23 -25.96
N ILE A 284 30.08 18.81 -26.07
CA ILE A 284 28.80 18.08 -25.99
C ILE A 284 28.63 17.15 -27.20
N SER A 285 28.98 17.60 -28.41
CA SER A 285 28.89 16.77 -29.63
C SER A 285 29.85 15.58 -29.57
N GLU A 286 31.11 15.81 -29.21
CA GLU A 286 32.16 14.80 -29.14
C GLU A 286 31.92 13.81 -27.99
N THR A 287 31.53 14.29 -26.81
CA THR A 287 31.06 13.43 -25.71
C THR A 287 29.87 12.57 -26.16
N LYS A 288 28.93 13.14 -26.92
CA LYS A 288 27.78 12.38 -27.43
C LYS A 288 28.18 11.31 -28.45
N ALA A 289 29.18 11.57 -29.30
CA ALA A 289 29.73 10.62 -30.27
C ALA A 289 30.55 9.51 -29.62
N ARG A 290 31.36 9.82 -28.59
CA ARG A 290 32.12 8.81 -27.83
C ARG A 290 31.22 7.96 -26.92
N ALA A 291 30.14 8.53 -26.38
CA ALA A 291 29.11 7.85 -25.59
C ALA A 291 28.16 6.99 -26.44
N VAL A 292 28.73 5.93 -27.04
CA VAL A 292 28.06 4.89 -27.82
C VAL A 292 28.51 3.52 -27.29
N GLY A 293 27.52 2.68 -27.02
CA GLY A 293 27.63 1.36 -26.39
C GLY A 293 26.32 1.00 -25.68
N ASP A 294 26.25 -0.18 -25.08
CA ASP A 294 25.09 -0.59 -24.27
C ASP A 294 25.30 -0.37 -22.76
N LEU A 295 26.55 -0.19 -22.34
CA LEU A 295 26.92 0.30 -21.01
C LEU A 295 27.99 1.41 -21.15
N VAL A 296 27.65 2.63 -20.76
CA VAL A 296 28.50 3.82 -20.86
C VAL A 296 28.54 4.56 -19.52
N VAL A 297 29.70 5.09 -19.16
CA VAL A 297 29.89 6.01 -18.02
C VAL A 297 30.44 7.33 -18.54
N ILE A 298 29.84 8.45 -18.12
CA ILE A 298 30.28 9.81 -18.48
C ILE A 298 30.81 10.47 -17.20
N ASP A 299 32.13 10.63 -17.05
CA ASP A 299 32.71 11.41 -15.95
C ASP A 299 32.82 12.88 -16.38
N ALA A 300 32.06 13.76 -15.74
CA ALA A 300 32.01 15.18 -16.05
C ALA A 300 31.87 16.04 -14.79
N ALA A 301 32.82 16.93 -14.55
CA ALA A 301 32.72 17.93 -13.49
C ALA A 301 31.49 18.86 -13.66
N LEU A 302 31.06 19.09 -14.91
CA LEU A 302 29.97 20.01 -15.30
C LEU A 302 28.81 19.26 -16.01
N LEU A 303 28.47 18.06 -15.53
CA LEU A 303 27.49 17.15 -16.14
C LEU A 303 26.10 17.78 -16.41
N HIS A 304 25.62 18.64 -15.50
CA HIS A 304 24.31 19.28 -15.61
C HIS A 304 24.39 20.55 -16.47
N GLU A 305 25.46 21.31 -16.28
CA GLU A 305 25.75 22.58 -16.94
C GLU A 305 26.05 22.39 -18.44
N LEU A 306 26.52 21.20 -18.83
CA LEU A 306 26.70 20.76 -20.23
C LEU A 306 25.46 20.03 -20.81
N GLY A 307 24.36 19.88 -20.05
CA GLY A 307 23.16 19.14 -20.49
C GLY A 307 23.37 17.63 -20.70
N LEU A 308 24.54 17.08 -20.34
CA LEU A 308 24.87 15.66 -20.57
C LEU A 308 24.01 14.71 -19.73
N HIS A 309 23.53 15.18 -18.57
CA HIS A 309 22.58 14.48 -17.71
C HIS A 309 21.31 13.99 -18.45
N GLU A 310 20.85 14.68 -19.49
CA GLU A 310 19.65 14.30 -20.28
C GLU A 310 19.80 12.96 -21.01
N ARG A 311 21.04 12.51 -21.27
CA ARG A 311 21.32 11.20 -21.87
C ARG A 311 21.56 10.08 -20.85
N CYS A 312 21.56 10.39 -19.56
CA CYS A 312 21.93 9.45 -18.51
C CYS A 312 20.69 8.73 -17.97
N THR A 313 20.74 7.40 -17.88
CA THR A 313 19.72 6.59 -17.21
C THR A 313 19.77 6.73 -15.68
N THR A 314 20.93 7.12 -15.15
CA THR A 314 21.08 7.64 -13.77
C THR A 314 22.26 8.59 -13.68
N THR A 315 22.19 9.57 -12.77
CA THR A 315 23.31 10.46 -12.42
C THR A 315 23.72 10.32 -10.96
N VAL A 316 25.03 10.39 -10.71
CA VAL A 316 25.69 10.06 -9.44
C VAL A 316 26.56 11.23 -8.98
N TYR A 317 26.29 11.75 -7.79
CA TYR A 317 27.13 12.76 -7.15
C TYR A 317 28.15 12.11 -6.21
N VAL A 318 29.44 12.18 -6.55
CA VAL A 318 30.52 11.76 -5.64
C VAL A 318 30.90 12.93 -4.72
N LYS A 319 30.76 12.73 -3.41
CA LYS A 319 31.22 13.65 -2.36
C LYS A 319 32.39 13.03 -1.57
N ALA A 320 33.23 13.88 -1.00
CA ALA A 320 34.20 13.50 0.02
C ALA A 320 34.45 14.70 0.95
N SER A 321 34.89 14.47 2.18
CA SER A 321 35.25 15.56 3.12
C SER A 321 36.31 16.48 2.52
N ARG A 322 36.23 17.80 2.80
CA ARG A 322 37.18 18.78 2.24
C ARG A 322 38.64 18.45 2.60
N GLU A 323 38.87 17.89 3.79
CA GLU A 323 40.14 17.33 4.24
C GLU A 323 40.64 16.18 3.36
N ALA A 324 39.81 15.15 3.11
CA ALA A 324 40.17 14.05 2.21
C ALA A 324 40.36 14.51 0.76
N ARG A 325 39.63 15.54 0.32
CA ARG A 325 39.82 16.18 -0.99
C ARG A 325 41.13 16.96 -1.05
N LEU A 326 41.52 17.69 -0.01
CA LEU A 326 42.82 18.37 0.10
C LEU A 326 43.98 17.37 0.04
N ALA A 327 43.96 16.33 0.86
CA ALA A 327 45.03 15.31 0.90
C ALA A 327 45.29 14.68 -0.49
N ARG A 328 44.23 14.24 -1.18
CA ARG A 328 44.30 13.65 -2.54
C ARG A 328 44.67 14.63 -3.67
N LEU A 329 44.72 15.93 -3.38
CA LEU A 329 45.06 16.99 -4.34
C LEU A 329 46.42 17.62 -4.04
N ALA A 330 46.91 17.55 -2.80
CA ALA A 330 48.28 17.91 -2.44
C ALA A 330 49.31 17.06 -3.21
N GLU A 331 49.05 15.75 -3.36
CA GLU A 331 49.82 14.83 -4.22
C GLU A 331 49.87 15.28 -5.69
N ARG A 332 48.91 16.12 -6.13
CA ARG A 332 48.83 16.69 -7.48
C ARG A 332 49.32 18.14 -7.55
N GLY A 333 50.00 18.62 -6.50
CA GLY A 333 50.55 19.98 -6.41
C GLY A 333 49.50 21.09 -6.24
N TRP A 334 48.29 20.77 -5.78
CA TRP A 334 47.27 21.80 -5.48
C TRP A 334 47.34 22.20 -4.01
N ASP A 335 47.34 23.50 -3.75
CA ASP A 335 47.17 24.07 -2.41
C ASP A 335 45.68 24.32 -2.08
N GLU A 336 45.42 24.79 -0.86
CA GLU A 336 44.07 25.13 -0.43
C GLU A 336 43.46 26.29 -1.23
N ALA A 337 44.29 27.21 -1.74
CA ALA A 337 43.84 28.36 -2.51
C ALA A 337 43.34 27.96 -3.91
N GLU A 338 44.05 27.06 -4.60
CA GLU A 338 43.61 26.50 -5.88
C GLU A 338 42.38 25.61 -5.70
N LEU A 339 42.30 24.81 -4.62
CA LEU A 339 41.06 24.08 -4.34
C LEU A 339 39.87 25.03 -4.14
N ALA A 340 40.01 26.08 -3.33
CA ALA A 340 38.94 27.05 -3.10
C ALA A 340 38.50 27.77 -4.39
N ARG A 341 39.43 28.10 -5.29
CA ARG A 341 39.13 28.63 -6.63
C ARG A 341 38.31 27.64 -7.46
N ARG A 342 38.68 26.36 -7.45
CA ARG A 342 38.00 25.30 -8.21
C ARG A 342 36.63 24.95 -7.64
N GLU A 343 36.48 24.96 -6.31
CA GLU A 343 35.18 24.87 -5.62
C GLU A 343 34.26 26.02 -6.06
N THR A 344 34.78 27.26 -6.05
CA THR A 344 34.04 28.45 -6.49
C THR A 344 33.61 28.37 -7.96
N ALA A 345 34.51 27.94 -8.85
CA ALA A 345 34.24 27.81 -10.29
C ALA A 345 33.23 26.70 -10.64
N VAL A 346 33.12 25.66 -9.81
CA VAL A 346 32.16 24.55 -9.96
C VAL A 346 30.80 24.90 -9.31
N GLY A 347 30.74 25.94 -8.47
CA GLY A 347 29.51 26.46 -7.87
C GLY A 347 28.97 25.61 -6.72
N ASN A 348 27.70 25.82 -6.37
CA ASN A 348 27.10 25.23 -5.17
C ASN A 348 27.04 23.70 -5.23
N ALA A 349 27.91 23.05 -4.46
CA ALA A 349 28.03 21.59 -4.36
C ALA A 349 26.71 20.91 -3.95
N ASP A 350 25.94 21.51 -3.05
CA ASP A 350 24.72 20.94 -2.51
C ASP A 350 23.52 21.10 -3.47
N GLU A 351 23.52 22.14 -4.33
CA GLU A 351 22.62 22.19 -5.50
C GLU A 351 22.97 21.13 -6.54
N ARG A 352 24.25 20.99 -6.91
CA ARG A 352 24.68 19.97 -7.88
C ARG A 352 24.39 18.55 -7.38
N ARG A 353 24.51 18.31 -6.06
CA ARG A 353 24.03 17.08 -5.40
C ARG A 353 22.51 16.90 -5.54
N LYS A 354 21.71 17.94 -5.28
CA LYS A 354 20.24 17.90 -5.38
C LYS A 354 19.72 17.64 -6.81
N ARG A 355 20.54 17.90 -7.84
CA ARG A 355 20.24 17.61 -9.26
C ARG A 355 20.56 16.16 -9.68
N CYS A 356 21.31 15.40 -8.87
CA CYS A 356 21.62 14.00 -9.15
C CYS A 356 20.54 13.03 -8.61
N GLN A 357 20.37 11.85 -9.23
CA GLN A 357 19.47 10.81 -8.70
C GLN A 357 20.10 9.98 -7.57
N LEU A 358 21.43 9.86 -7.55
CA LEU A 358 22.20 9.11 -6.57
C LEU A 358 23.35 9.96 -6.00
N ALA A 359 23.83 9.61 -4.82
CA ALA A 359 25.05 10.18 -4.25
C ALA A 359 25.90 9.06 -3.62
N VAL A 360 27.23 9.18 -3.75
CA VAL A 360 28.24 8.26 -3.22
C VAL A 360 29.15 9.05 -2.30
N ASP A 361 29.43 8.51 -1.11
CA ASP A 361 30.45 9.06 -0.22
C ASP A 361 31.78 8.36 -0.42
N ASN A 362 32.84 9.15 -0.58
CA ASN A 362 34.22 8.72 -0.74
C ASN A 362 35.13 9.41 0.30
N SER A 363 34.60 9.72 1.48
CA SER A 363 35.38 10.20 2.63
C SER A 363 36.08 9.06 3.41
N GLY A 364 35.66 7.81 3.18
CA GLY A 364 36.18 6.62 3.83
C GLY A 364 37.08 5.76 2.92
N ASP A 365 37.02 4.45 3.14
CA ASP A 365 37.79 3.43 2.43
C ASP A 365 37.52 3.42 0.91
N PRO A 366 38.56 3.61 0.05
CA PRO A 366 38.42 3.54 -1.41
C PRO A 366 37.83 2.23 -1.94
N ALA A 367 37.97 1.10 -1.25
CA ALA A 367 37.40 -0.19 -1.69
C ALA A 367 35.87 -0.16 -1.77
N GLN A 368 35.21 0.74 -1.03
CA GLN A 368 33.76 0.94 -1.11
C GLN A 368 33.31 1.40 -2.51
N LEU A 369 34.16 2.10 -3.28
CA LEU A 369 33.83 2.54 -4.64
C LEU A 369 33.55 1.37 -5.60
N ALA A 370 34.25 0.23 -5.43
CA ALA A 370 33.99 -0.98 -6.21
C ALA A 370 32.59 -1.54 -5.91
N ALA A 371 32.20 -1.55 -4.63
CA ALA A 371 30.88 -1.97 -4.20
C ALA A 371 29.79 -1.00 -4.69
N TYR A 372 30.01 0.32 -4.62
CA TYR A 372 29.08 1.32 -5.15
C TYR A 372 28.88 1.16 -6.65
N ALA A 373 29.94 1.01 -7.46
CA ALA A 373 29.82 0.79 -8.89
C ALA A 373 28.99 -0.46 -9.22
N ARG A 374 29.28 -1.59 -8.55
CA ARG A 374 28.52 -2.84 -8.70
C ARG A 374 27.03 -2.68 -8.37
N VAL A 375 26.71 -1.99 -7.26
CA VAL A 375 25.32 -1.76 -6.83
C VAL A 375 24.58 -0.80 -7.78
N ILE A 376 25.24 0.27 -8.23
CA ILE A 376 24.68 1.21 -9.21
C ILE A 376 24.37 0.47 -10.51
N LEU A 377 25.32 -0.32 -11.04
CA LEU A 377 25.13 -1.06 -12.29
C LEU A 377 24.04 -2.14 -12.17
N ALA A 378 24.04 -2.92 -11.09
CA ALA A 378 23.00 -3.93 -10.83
C ALA A 378 21.60 -3.32 -10.85
N ARG A 379 21.43 -2.14 -10.22
CA ARG A 379 20.18 -1.38 -10.20
C ARG A 379 19.78 -0.84 -11.59
N GLN A 380 20.73 -0.50 -12.46
CA GLN A 380 20.43 -0.06 -13.84
C GLN A 380 20.02 -1.22 -14.75
N LEU A 381 20.66 -2.38 -14.59
CA LEU A 381 20.36 -3.60 -15.35
C LEU A 381 19.12 -4.34 -14.84
N GLY A 382 18.73 -4.15 -13.58
CA GLY A 382 17.59 -4.83 -12.95
C GLY A 382 17.91 -6.22 -12.40
N ILE A 383 19.16 -6.46 -12.03
CA ILE A 383 19.70 -7.76 -11.58
C ILE A 383 20.29 -7.67 -10.16
N GLU A 384 20.62 -8.80 -9.53
CA GLU A 384 21.33 -8.77 -8.25
C GLU A 384 22.80 -8.37 -8.41
N ALA A 385 23.34 -7.61 -7.45
CA ALA A 385 24.76 -7.24 -7.41
C ALA A 385 25.72 -8.45 -7.23
N LYS A 386 25.20 -9.66 -6.99
CA LYS A 386 25.97 -10.92 -7.00
C LYS A 386 26.05 -11.58 -8.38
N GLN A 387 25.10 -11.28 -9.26
CA GLN A 387 25.06 -11.80 -10.64
C GLN A 387 26.02 -11.02 -11.55
N LEU A 388 26.41 -9.80 -11.15
CA LEU A 388 27.55 -9.08 -11.70
C LEU A 388 28.88 -9.70 -11.24
N VAL A 389 29.37 -10.64 -12.04
CA VAL A 389 30.78 -11.05 -12.00
C VAL A 389 31.61 -9.91 -12.58
N ALA A 390 32.49 -9.33 -11.76
CA ALA A 390 33.55 -8.47 -12.26
C ALA A 390 34.53 -9.34 -13.06
N LYS A 391 34.83 -8.94 -14.29
CA LYS A 391 36.01 -9.45 -14.99
C LYS A 391 37.26 -8.96 -14.25
N PRO A 392 38.38 -9.70 -14.30
CA PRO A 392 39.69 -9.07 -14.13
C PRO A 392 39.75 -7.83 -15.01
N ILE A 393 40.26 -6.73 -14.48
CA ILE A 393 40.78 -5.66 -15.33
C ILE A 393 42.15 -6.17 -15.74
N ASP A 394 42.27 -6.62 -16.99
CA ASP A 394 43.55 -7.03 -17.55
C ASP A 394 44.52 -5.83 -17.45
N SER A 395 45.73 -6.07 -16.94
CA SER A 395 46.66 -5.00 -16.53
C SER A 395 47.37 -4.30 -17.70
N ASP A 396 46.92 -4.52 -18.93
CA ASP A 396 47.58 -4.08 -20.16
C ASP A 396 47.40 -2.56 -20.43
N ASP A 397 46.51 -1.88 -19.69
CA ASP A 397 46.44 -0.41 -19.60
C ASP A 397 47.36 0.17 -18.47
N GLN A 398 48.33 -0.61 -17.97
CA GLN A 398 49.27 -0.19 -16.91
C GLN A 398 50.77 -0.36 -17.25
N ASP A 399 51.18 -0.33 -18.53
CA ASP A 399 52.60 -0.23 -18.89
C ASP A 399 52.86 0.75 -20.05
N ASP A 400 52.92 2.05 -19.71
CA ASP A 400 53.52 3.09 -20.56
C ASP A 400 54.45 3.99 -19.71
N ALA A 401 55.08 3.40 -18.68
CA ALA A 401 55.97 4.10 -17.74
C ALA A 401 56.96 3.24 -16.91
N GLU A 402 57.56 2.17 -17.47
CA GLU A 402 58.99 1.83 -17.27
C GLU A 402 59.44 0.65 -18.15
N SER A 403 60.76 0.43 -18.29
CA SER A 403 61.33 -0.49 -19.29
C SER A 403 62.46 -1.36 -18.76
N GLY A 404 62.46 -2.67 -19.06
CA GLY A 404 63.71 -3.46 -18.99
C GLY A 404 63.63 -4.97 -18.84
N ALA A 405 63.79 -5.68 -19.97
CA ALA A 405 64.45 -6.99 -20.14
C ALA A 405 63.93 -8.27 -19.43
N GLY A 406 64.03 -9.41 -20.13
CA GLY A 406 63.96 -10.76 -19.55
C GLY A 406 63.27 -11.82 -20.43
N GLN A 407 64.05 -12.67 -21.11
CA GLN A 407 63.52 -13.80 -21.89
C GLN A 407 63.54 -15.11 -21.07
N THR A 408 62.52 -15.98 -21.22
CA THR A 408 62.62 -17.43 -21.57
C THR A 408 61.25 -18.15 -21.43
N GLY A 409 61.10 -19.32 -22.06
CA GLY A 409 59.98 -20.28 -21.91
C GLY A 409 60.52 -21.73 -22.02
N PRO A 410 59.83 -22.71 -22.63
CA PRO A 410 58.38 -22.97 -22.78
C PRO A 410 58.03 -24.49 -22.53
N VAL A 411 56.98 -25.05 -23.17
CA VAL A 411 56.60 -26.50 -23.28
C VAL A 411 55.86 -27.13 -22.06
N GLY A 412 54.85 -28.01 -22.19
CA GLY A 412 54.05 -28.47 -23.35
C GLY A 412 53.27 -29.80 -23.15
N ASN A 413 52.56 -30.25 -24.21
CA ASN A 413 51.91 -31.58 -24.45
C ASN A 413 50.56 -31.98 -23.78
N GLY A 414 49.72 -32.68 -24.58
CA GLY A 414 48.59 -33.57 -24.18
C GLY A 414 48.98 -35.05 -24.39
N PRO A 415 48.11 -36.00 -24.88
CA PRO A 415 46.77 -35.86 -25.47
C PRO A 415 45.73 -36.91 -24.92
N SER A 416 45.00 -37.67 -25.78
CA SER A 416 43.73 -38.37 -25.46
C SER A 416 43.62 -39.83 -25.98
N ARG A 417 42.71 -40.68 -25.42
CA ARG A 417 41.69 -41.57 -26.12
C ARG A 417 41.30 -42.93 -25.45
N SER A 418 39.98 -43.23 -25.53
CA SER A 418 39.28 -44.49 -25.95
C SER A 418 39.24 -45.84 -25.17
N GLY A 419 38.03 -46.44 -25.11
CA GLY A 419 37.72 -47.90 -25.06
C GLY A 419 37.36 -48.51 -23.69
N SER A 420 36.62 -49.63 -23.54
CA SER A 420 35.66 -50.35 -24.42
C SER A 420 34.88 -51.49 -23.66
N GLN A 421 33.77 -51.96 -24.26
CA GLN A 421 32.84 -53.11 -23.96
C GLN A 421 33.47 -54.54 -23.77
N PRO A 422 32.74 -55.70 -23.56
CA PRO A 422 31.31 -56.03 -23.20
C PRO A 422 31.09 -57.33 -22.30
N ARG A 423 29.85 -57.91 -22.28
CA ARG A 423 29.43 -59.34 -21.99
C ARG A 423 29.38 -59.83 -20.51
N THR A 424 28.69 -60.91 -20.04
CA THR A 424 27.75 -62.00 -20.53
C THR A 424 27.04 -62.57 -19.26
N ASP A 425 25.75 -62.96 -19.14
CA ASP A 425 24.88 -64.00 -19.78
C ASP A 425 24.56 -65.24 -18.86
N TYR A 426 23.39 -65.89 -19.06
CA TYR A 426 22.88 -67.19 -18.53
C TYR A 426 22.22 -67.42 -17.12
N GLN A 427 21.42 -68.51 -17.06
CA GLN A 427 20.38 -68.95 -16.08
C GLN A 427 20.79 -70.29 -15.34
N PRO A 428 19.95 -71.26 -14.82
CA PRO A 428 18.47 -71.46 -14.72
C PRO A 428 17.89 -72.20 -13.46
N ARG A 429 16.61 -72.68 -13.58
CA ARG A 429 15.80 -73.62 -12.73
C ARG A 429 15.12 -73.07 -11.46
N SER A 430 14.02 -73.62 -10.91
CA SER A 430 12.82 -74.37 -11.39
C SER A 430 11.84 -74.54 -10.17
N GLU A 431 10.68 -75.23 -10.10
CA GLU A 431 9.87 -76.15 -10.96
C GLU A 431 8.42 -76.26 -10.37
N GLY A 432 7.39 -76.76 -11.09
CA GLY A 432 6.07 -77.13 -10.51
C GLY A 432 4.81 -76.99 -11.40
N GLN A 433 3.90 -77.98 -11.37
CA GLN A 433 2.67 -78.14 -12.19
C GLN A 433 1.65 -79.10 -11.49
N PRO A 434 0.46 -79.46 -12.04
CA PRO A 434 -0.64 -78.68 -12.64
C PRO A 434 -2.07 -79.17 -12.21
N ARG A 435 -3.18 -78.56 -12.71
CA ARG A 435 -4.34 -79.27 -13.32
C ARG A 435 -5.44 -78.34 -13.89
N SER A 436 -6.32 -78.92 -14.70
CA SER A 436 -7.44 -78.35 -15.49
C SER A 436 -8.79 -78.40 -14.72
N GLU A 437 -9.97 -77.96 -15.19
CA GLU A 437 -10.56 -77.76 -16.54
C GLU A 437 -11.59 -76.59 -16.58
N GLY A 438 -12.06 -76.20 -17.79
CA GLY A 438 -13.34 -75.49 -17.99
C GLY A 438 -13.28 -74.17 -18.79
N GLN A 439 -14.06 -74.06 -19.88
CA GLN A 439 -14.33 -72.79 -20.61
C GLN A 439 -15.87 -72.53 -20.73
N PRO A 440 -16.41 -71.56 -21.51
CA PRO A 440 -17.25 -70.53 -20.92
C PRO A 440 -18.68 -70.48 -21.49
N ARG A 441 -19.49 -69.50 -21.06
CA ARG A 441 -20.73 -69.08 -21.74
C ARG A 441 -20.92 -67.56 -21.68
N SER A 442 -21.63 -67.05 -22.69
CA SER A 442 -21.87 -65.64 -22.98
C SER A 442 -23.37 -65.30 -23.01
N ASP A 443 -23.65 -64.01 -23.23
CA ASP A 443 -24.89 -63.44 -23.79
C ASP A 443 -26.18 -63.44 -22.94
N ILE A 444 -26.71 -62.24 -22.74
CA ILE A 444 -28.10 -61.99 -22.33
C ILE A 444 -28.67 -60.87 -23.20
N GLN A 445 -29.80 -61.13 -23.85
CA GLN A 445 -30.64 -60.13 -24.54
C GLN A 445 -31.99 -59.98 -23.81
N PRO A 446 -32.65 -58.82 -23.88
CA PRO A 446 -33.95 -58.59 -23.24
C PRO A 446 -35.09 -59.31 -23.98
N ARG A 447 -36.18 -59.62 -23.27
CA ARG A 447 -37.43 -60.13 -23.88
C ARG A 447 -38.63 -59.24 -23.57
N SER A 448 -39.43 -58.99 -24.61
CA SER A 448 -40.83 -58.58 -24.50
C SER A 448 -41.74 -59.81 -24.53
N ASP A 449 -42.88 -59.77 -23.85
CA ASP A 449 -44.05 -60.61 -24.20
C ASP A 449 -45.37 -59.92 -23.79
N SER A 450 -46.52 -60.37 -24.31
CA SER A 450 -47.78 -59.58 -24.28
C SER A 450 -49.10 -60.36 -24.43
N GLN A 451 -50.23 -59.68 -24.10
CA GLN A 451 -51.64 -60.03 -24.37
C GLN A 451 -52.28 -61.15 -23.50
N PRO A 452 -53.63 -61.38 -23.52
CA PRO A 452 -54.74 -60.58 -24.10
C PRO A 452 -55.99 -60.32 -23.21
N ARG A 453 -56.80 -59.33 -23.65
CA ARG A 453 -58.29 -59.20 -23.57
C ARG A 453 -59.07 -59.02 -22.24
N GLY A 454 -60.09 -58.17 -22.33
CA GLY A 454 -61.26 -58.04 -21.45
C GLY A 454 -62.15 -56.88 -21.92
N ASP A 455 -63.42 -57.12 -22.27
CA ASP A 455 -64.32 -56.13 -22.87
C ASP A 455 -64.98 -55.18 -21.85
N TYR A 456 -65.26 -53.94 -22.26
CA TYR A 456 -66.48 -53.20 -21.87
C TYR A 456 -66.89 -52.20 -22.98
N GLN A 457 -68.14 -51.71 -22.92
CA GLN A 457 -68.91 -51.32 -24.10
C GLN A 457 -68.82 -49.83 -24.50
N ARG A 458 -69.19 -49.54 -25.76
CA ARG A 458 -69.45 -48.18 -26.27
C ARG A 458 -70.78 -47.63 -25.74
N SER A 459 -70.83 -46.31 -25.53
CA SER A 459 -72.06 -45.52 -25.70
C SER A 459 -71.78 -44.12 -26.29
N ASP A 460 -72.59 -43.79 -27.29
CA ASP A 460 -73.03 -42.48 -27.80
C ASP A 460 -72.06 -41.31 -28.08
N ASN A 461 -72.03 -40.93 -29.37
CA ASN A 461 -71.53 -39.66 -29.87
C ASN A 461 -72.52 -38.51 -29.56
N GLN A 462 -72.08 -37.48 -28.84
CA GLN A 462 -72.54 -36.10 -29.06
C GLN A 462 -71.40 -35.09 -28.84
N PRO A 463 -71.01 -34.29 -29.86
CA PRO A 463 -70.05 -33.21 -29.67
C PRO A 463 -70.74 -32.02 -28.98
N ARG A 464 -70.35 -31.73 -27.74
CA ARG A 464 -70.71 -30.44 -27.11
C ARG A 464 -69.94 -29.31 -27.81
N PRO A 465 -70.57 -28.14 -28.06
CA PRO A 465 -69.83 -26.97 -28.53
C PRO A 465 -68.81 -26.55 -27.45
N GLN A 466 -67.56 -26.31 -27.85
CA GLN A 466 -66.59 -25.70 -26.96
C GLN A 466 -66.95 -24.21 -26.79
N PRO A 467 -66.91 -23.65 -25.56
CA PRO A 467 -67.04 -22.21 -25.40
C PRO A 467 -65.88 -21.51 -26.11
N GLU A 468 -66.20 -20.50 -26.91
CA GLU A 468 -65.18 -19.69 -27.58
C GLU A 468 -64.23 -19.10 -26.54
N ARG A 469 -62.92 -19.31 -26.72
CA ARG A 469 -61.93 -18.64 -25.89
C ARG A 469 -62.04 -17.13 -26.16
N PRO A 470 -62.11 -16.27 -25.12
CA PRO A 470 -62.03 -14.84 -25.33
C PRO A 470 -60.73 -14.53 -26.12
N PRO A 471 -60.77 -13.56 -27.06
CA PRO A 471 -59.62 -13.28 -27.89
C PRO A 471 -58.41 -12.95 -27.03
N LEU A 472 -57.25 -13.51 -27.39
CA LEU A 472 -55.99 -13.18 -26.74
C LEU A 472 -55.81 -11.65 -26.76
N PRO A 473 -55.37 -11.02 -25.65
CA PRO A 473 -55.04 -9.60 -25.69
C PRO A 473 -53.98 -9.37 -26.78
N PRO A 474 -54.02 -8.22 -27.48
CA PRO A 474 -53.07 -7.94 -28.54
C PRO A 474 -51.63 -8.11 -28.02
N PRO A 475 -50.70 -8.62 -28.85
CA PRO A 475 -49.31 -8.80 -28.42
C PRO A 475 -48.79 -7.47 -27.88
N PRO A 476 -48.09 -7.47 -26.73
CA PRO A 476 -47.65 -6.24 -26.10
C PRO A 476 -46.78 -5.48 -27.10
N VAL A 477 -47.19 -4.26 -27.45
CA VAL A 477 -46.45 -3.36 -28.34
C VAL A 477 -44.97 -3.41 -28.01
N GLU A 478 -44.11 -3.64 -29.01
CA GLU A 478 -42.66 -3.73 -28.85
C GLU A 478 -42.05 -2.36 -28.49
N ARG A 479 -42.32 -1.94 -27.25
CA ARG A 479 -41.68 -0.83 -26.58
C ARG A 479 -40.19 -1.15 -26.48
N PRO A 480 -39.27 -0.27 -26.91
CA PRO A 480 -37.85 -0.55 -26.87
C PRO A 480 -37.39 -0.96 -25.46
N PRO A 481 -36.42 -1.89 -25.34
CA PRO A 481 -36.03 -2.48 -24.05
C PRO A 481 -35.39 -1.43 -23.15
N VAL A 482 -36.03 -1.14 -22.01
CA VAL A 482 -35.54 -0.13 -21.06
C VAL A 482 -34.58 -0.81 -20.09
N LYS A 483 -33.28 -0.80 -20.41
CA LYS A 483 -32.24 -1.30 -19.51
C LYS A 483 -32.00 -0.32 -18.37
N LEU A 484 -32.66 -0.54 -17.23
CA LEU A 484 -32.50 0.21 -15.99
C LEU A 484 -31.27 -0.33 -15.23
N ILE A 485 -30.27 0.50 -14.94
CA ILE A 485 -29.09 0.08 -14.17
C ILE A 485 -29.30 0.46 -12.70
N LEU A 486 -29.41 -0.53 -11.81
CA LEU A 486 -29.72 -0.31 -10.39
C LEU A 486 -28.72 0.64 -9.70
N ASP A 487 -27.42 0.48 -9.97
CA ASP A 487 -26.37 1.32 -9.38
C ASP A 487 -26.51 2.79 -9.76
N ASP A 488 -27.10 3.12 -10.92
CA ASP A 488 -27.31 4.51 -11.33
C ASP A 488 -28.51 5.16 -10.63
N TYR A 489 -29.41 4.37 -10.04
CA TYR A 489 -30.43 4.83 -9.10
C TYR A 489 -29.85 4.97 -7.68
N LEU A 490 -28.98 4.05 -7.26
CA LEU A 490 -28.31 4.11 -5.96
C LEU A 490 -27.39 5.35 -5.84
N LYS A 491 -26.76 5.81 -6.93
CA LYS A 491 -25.91 7.02 -6.96
C LYS A 491 -26.68 8.35 -6.87
N ARG A 492 -27.96 8.42 -7.29
CA ARG A 492 -28.75 9.67 -7.34
C ARG A 492 -29.04 10.25 -5.96
N THR A 493 -29.25 11.56 -5.88
CA THR A 493 -29.69 12.20 -4.63
C THR A 493 -31.17 11.94 -4.38
N LEU A 494 -31.66 12.15 -3.15
CA LEU A 494 -33.07 11.98 -2.84
C LEU A 494 -33.98 12.94 -3.65
N PRO A 495 -33.65 14.25 -3.80
CA PRO A 495 -34.40 15.15 -4.69
C PRO A 495 -34.49 14.67 -6.15
N ASP A 496 -33.41 14.14 -6.72
CA ASP A 496 -33.43 13.64 -8.11
C ASP A 496 -34.43 12.48 -8.27
N LEU A 497 -34.40 11.56 -7.31
CA LEU A 497 -35.29 10.39 -7.26
C LEU A 497 -36.74 10.81 -7.02
N GLN A 498 -36.99 11.83 -6.21
CA GLN A 498 -38.34 12.38 -6.00
C GLN A 498 -38.87 13.02 -7.29
N ALA A 499 -38.07 13.84 -7.98
CA ALA A 499 -38.44 14.44 -9.25
C ALA A 499 -38.61 13.43 -10.40
N GLU A 500 -37.98 12.26 -10.33
CA GLU A 500 -38.20 11.14 -11.25
C GLU A 500 -39.48 10.35 -10.90
N ALA A 501 -39.73 10.11 -9.62
CA ALA A 501 -40.94 9.44 -9.15
C ALA A 501 -42.22 10.26 -9.40
N GLU A 502 -42.15 11.59 -9.30
CA GLU A 502 -43.25 12.49 -9.67
C GLU A 502 -43.56 12.41 -11.18
N LYS A 503 -42.54 12.38 -12.06
CA LYS A 503 -42.72 12.16 -13.51
C LYS A 503 -43.29 10.78 -13.85
N LEU A 504 -43.06 9.80 -12.98
CA LEU A 504 -43.59 8.44 -13.11
C LEU A 504 -44.96 8.27 -12.43
N GLU A 505 -45.60 9.34 -11.93
CA GLU A 505 -46.90 9.30 -11.22
C GLU A 505 -46.91 8.26 -10.08
N ILE A 506 -45.86 8.28 -9.25
CA ILE A 506 -45.79 7.47 -8.03
C ILE A 506 -46.47 8.25 -6.90
N ARG A 507 -47.23 7.53 -6.05
CA ARG A 507 -47.93 8.13 -4.90
C ARG A 507 -46.99 8.26 -3.71
N ASP A 508 -47.27 9.22 -2.83
CA ASP A 508 -46.66 9.37 -1.50
C ASP A 508 -45.11 9.50 -1.49
N VAL A 509 -44.53 9.96 -2.61
CA VAL A 509 -43.10 10.19 -2.86
C VAL A 509 -42.37 10.97 -1.76
N LYS A 510 -43.10 11.86 -1.05
CA LYS A 510 -42.56 12.67 0.06
C LYS A 510 -42.34 11.87 1.36
N TRP A 511 -42.99 10.71 1.49
CA TRP A 511 -42.94 9.86 2.69
C TRP A 511 -42.09 8.60 2.51
N LEU A 512 -41.75 8.23 1.27
CA LEU A 512 -40.90 7.07 0.96
C LEU A 512 -39.42 7.36 1.27
N LYS A 513 -38.74 6.41 1.93
CA LYS A 513 -37.29 6.46 2.14
C LYS A 513 -36.56 6.16 0.81
N LYS A 514 -35.31 6.60 0.65
CA LYS A 514 -34.53 6.45 -0.60
C LYS A 514 -34.64 5.06 -1.25
N TYR A 515 -34.40 3.98 -0.50
CA TYR A 515 -34.43 2.62 -1.05
C TYR A 515 -35.85 2.13 -1.41
N ASP A 516 -36.87 2.54 -0.65
CA ASP A 516 -38.27 2.24 -0.94
C ASP A 516 -38.72 3.00 -2.20
N LEU A 517 -38.35 4.28 -2.30
CA LEU A 517 -38.60 5.13 -3.46
C LEU A 517 -37.94 4.58 -4.73
N ILE A 518 -36.67 4.14 -4.67
CA ILE A 518 -36.00 3.44 -5.79
C ILE A 518 -36.75 2.16 -6.16
N SER A 519 -37.25 1.40 -5.17
CA SER A 519 -38.01 0.17 -5.42
C SER A 519 -39.34 0.43 -6.14
N GLU A 520 -40.05 1.51 -5.78
CA GLU A 520 -41.26 1.95 -6.51
C GLU A 520 -40.94 2.49 -7.91
N ILE A 521 -39.87 3.27 -8.07
CA ILE A 521 -39.40 3.76 -9.37
C ILE A 521 -39.12 2.58 -10.30
N LEU A 522 -38.35 1.58 -9.84
CA LEU A 522 -38.05 0.38 -10.62
C LEU A 522 -39.31 -0.43 -10.94
N ARG A 523 -40.26 -0.55 -10.00
CA ARG A 523 -41.54 -1.26 -10.24
C ARG A 523 -42.40 -0.55 -11.29
N LYS A 524 -42.49 0.79 -11.25
CA LYS A 524 -43.28 1.59 -12.20
C LYS A 524 -42.59 1.67 -13.58
N ALA A 525 -41.28 1.90 -13.63
CA ALA A 525 -40.50 2.02 -14.86
C ALA A 525 -40.36 0.70 -15.63
N ALA A 526 -40.19 -0.44 -14.94
CA ALA A 526 -40.17 -1.76 -15.57
C ALA A 526 -41.54 -2.21 -16.12
N ALA A 527 -42.62 -1.48 -15.82
CA ALA A 527 -43.98 -1.68 -16.37
C ALA A 527 -44.50 -3.14 -16.35
N GLY A 528 -44.04 -3.95 -15.39
CA GLY A 528 -44.38 -5.38 -15.27
C GLY A 528 -43.55 -6.35 -16.14
N ARG A 529 -42.58 -5.90 -16.94
CA ARG A 529 -41.68 -6.77 -17.71
C ARG A 529 -40.75 -7.61 -16.80
N LEU A 530 -40.06 -8.59 -17.39
CA LEU A 530 -39.15 -9.49 -16.67
C LEU A 530 -37.68 -9.04 -16.73
N ASP A 531 -37.23 -8.52 -17.87
CA ASP A 531 -35.79 -8.49 -18.19
C ASP A 531 -35.20 -7.06 -18.30
N GLU A 532 -35.57 -6.17 -17.37
CA GLU A 532 -35.26 -4.73 -17.48
C GLU A 532 -34.34 -4.15 -16.41
N ILE A 533 -34.11 -4.80 -15.26
CA ILE A 533 -33.21 -4.26 -14.22
C ILE A 533 -31.85 -4.97 -14.31
N ILE A 534 -30.83 -4.24 -14.76
CA ILE A 534 -29.42 -4.67 -14.66
C ILE A 534 -28.95 -4.46 -13.22
N VAL A 535 -28.47 -5.54 -12.61
CA VAL A 535 -28.02 -5.56 -11.21
C VAL A 535 -26.57 -6.00 -11.11
N SER A 536 -25.84 -5.41 -10.17
CA SER A 536 -24.44 -5.68 -9.86
C SER A 536 -24.25 -5.65 -8.34
N GLY A 537 -23.40 -6.51 -7.81
CA GLY A 537 -23.13 -6.55 -6.36
C GLY A 537 -22.57 -7.88 -5.90
N TYR A 538 -22.53 -8.06 -4.58
CA TYR A 538 -21.87 -9.20 -3.94
C TYR A 538 -22.90 -10.09 -3.22
N MET A 539 -22.71 -11.40 -3.35
CA MET A 539 -23.60 -12.42 -2.79
C MET A 539 -23.49 -12.49 -1.26
N GLU A 540 -24.60 -12.23 -0.57
CA GLU A 540 -24.86 -12.69 0.79
C GLU A 540 -25.69 -13.99 0.74
N LEU A 541 -25.51 -14.90 1.71
CA LEU A 541 -26.42 -16.02 1.96
C LEU A 541 -27.21 -15.79 3.24
N TYR A 542 -28.50 -16.12 3.22
CA TYR A 542 -29.40 -16.01 4.36
C TYR A 542 -29.99 -17.38 4.70
N LYS A 543 -29.60 -17.91 5.88
CA LYS A 543 -30.04 -19.22 6.41
C LYS A 543 -29.88 -20.38 5.41
N ASP A 544 -28.81 -20.32 4.60
CA ASP A 544 -28.37 -21.33 3.63
C ASP A 544 -29.40 -21.79 2.57
N GLN A 545 -30.54 -21.10 2.48
CA GLN A 545 -31.64 -21.43 1.55
C GLN A 545 -31.92 -20.34 0.52
N GLN A 546 -31.56 -19.08 0.80
CA GLN A 546 -31.75 -17.95 -0.11
C GLN A 546 -30.53 -17.05 -0.08
N GLY A 547 -30.31 -16.27 -1.14
CA GLY A 547 -29.21 -15.32 -1.22
C GLY A 547 -29.68 -13.94 -1.67
N TYR A 548 -28.87 -12.92 -1.42
CA TYR A 548 -29.14 -11.56 -1.85
C TYR A 548 -27.90 -10.97 -2.53
N ILE A 549 -28.08 -10.34 -3.69
CA ILE A 549 -27.06 -9.47 -4.29
C ILE A 549 -27.15 -8.12 -3.57
N ARG A 550 -26.15 -7.83 -2.74
CA ARG A 550 -26.01 -6.57 -1.99
C ARG A 550 -25.07 -5.61 -2.72
N SER A 551 -25.42 -4.33 -2.83
CA SER A 551 -24.55 -3.32 -3.46
C SER A 551 -23.49 -2.78 -2.47
N PRO A 552 -22.23 -2.55 -2.89
CA PRO A 552 -21.26 -1.80 -2.08
C PRO A 552 -21.72 -0.35 -1.82
N LEU A 553 -22.55 0.22 -2.71
CA LEU A 553 -23.06 1.59 -2.60
C LEU A 553 -23.97 1.81 -1.38
N SER A 554 -24.57 0.74 -0.84
CA SER A 554 -25.32 0.75 0.43
C SER A 554 -24.48 0.28 1.62
N SER A 555 -23.14 0.16 1.49
CA SER A 555 -22.27 -0.55 2.44
C SER A 555 -22.76 -1.97 2.75
N TYR A 556 -23.33 -2.67 1.76
CA TYR A 556 -23.96 -3.99 1.95
C TYR A 556 -25.11 -4.01 2.98
N LEU A 557 -25.81 -2.88 3.19
CA LEU A 557 -27.00 -2.82 4.03
C LEU A 557 -28.15 -3.61 3.39
N ALA A 558 -28.87 -4.40 4.19
CA ALA A 558 -30.06 -5.11 3.73
C ALA A 558 -31.22 -4.13 3.48
N VAL A 559 -31.58 -3.95 2.21
CA VAL A 559 -32.58 -2.97 1.73
C VAL A 559 -33.51 -3.58 0.68
N ASN A 560 -34.68 -2.96 0.47
CA ASN A 560 -35.69 -3.47 -0.49
C ASN A 560 -35.21 -3.47 -1.96
N THR A 561 -34.13 -2.75 -2.30
CA THR A 561 -33.52 -2.78 -3.63
C THR A 561 -32.62 -3.99 -3.89
N ASP A 562 -32.22 -4.74 -2.87
CA ASP A 562 -31.31 -5.88 -3.03
C ASP A 562 -31.99 -7.04 -3.76
N THR A 563 -31.27 -7.70 -4.66
CA THR A 563 -31.88 -8.71 -5.54
C THR A 563 -31.86 -10.09 -4.89
N LEU A 564 -33.04 -10.69 -4.70
CA LEU A 564 -33.21 -12.06 -4.21
C LEU A 564 -32.73 -13.08 -5.25
N VAL A 565 -31.95 -14.05 -4.78
CA VAL A 565 -31.44 -15.21 -5.52
C VAL A 565 -31.97 -16.49 -4.88
N THR A 566 -32.64 -17.33 -5.67
CA THR A 566 -33.31 -18.53 -5.17
C THR A 566 -32.35 -19.68 -4.87
N ALA A 567 -32.75 -20.60 -3.98
CA ALA A 567 -32.02 -21.84 -3.68
C ALA A 567 -31.58 -22.63 -4.93
N VAL A 568 -32.41 -22.61 -5.98
CA VAL A 568 -32.17 -23.31 -7.25
C VAL A 568 -31.08 -22.59 -8.04
N GLN A 569 -31.10 -21.25 -8.11
CA GLN A 569 -30.06 -20.45 -8.78
C GLN A 569 -28.72 -20.55 -8.03
N LEU A 570 -28.73 -20.47 -6.69
CA LEU A 570 -27.52 -20.65 -5.87
C LEU A 570 -26.80 -21.96 -6.17
N ARG A 571 -27.55 -23.09 -6.22
CA ARG A 571 -27.00 -24.41 -6.56
C ARG A 571 -26.61 -24.53 -8.03
N ARG A 572 -27.50 -24.16 -8.96
CA ARG A 572 -27.26 -24.23 -10.41
C ARG A 572 -25.98 -23.50 -10.83
N TYR A 573 -25.77 -22.31 -10.27
CA TYR A 573 -24.64 -21.45 -10.61
C TYR A 573 -23.49 -21.54 -9.59
N GLY A 574 -23.53 -22.47 -8.62
CA GLY A 574 -22.47 -22.65 -7.62
C GLY A 574 -22.05 -21.35 -6.92
N LEU A 575 -23.01 -20.53 -6.51
CA LEU A 575 -22.76 -19.21 -5.93
C LEU A 575 -22.44 -19.31 -4.43
N LYS A 576 -21.37 -18.63 -4.01
CA LYS A 576 -20.86 -18.60 -2.63
C LYS A 576 -20.92 -17.18 -2.04
N PRO A 577 -20.88 -17.03 -0.71
CA PRO A 577 -20.73 -15.74 -0.07
C PRO A 577 -19.54 -14.94 -0.62
N GLY A 578 -19.73 -13.63 -0.79
CA GLY A 578 -18.72 -12.70 -1.28
C GLY A 578 -18.45 -12.76 -2.78
N MET A 579 -19.13 -13.61 -3.56
CA MET A 579 -18.95 -13.61 -5.01
C MET A 579 -19.63 -12.38 -5.63
N HIS A 580 -18.91 -11.63 -6.47
CA HIS A 580 -19.52 -10.62 -7.31
C HIS A 580 -20.37 -11.27 -8.40
N VAL A 581 -21.59 -10.77 -8.61
CA VAL A 581 -22.52 -11.25 -9.63
C VAL A 581 -23.10 -10.05 -10.37
N THR A 582 -23.14 -10.14 -11.70
CA THR A 582 -23.91 -9.22 -12.54
C THR A 582 -24.98 -10.00 -13.30
N GLY A 583 -26.13 -9.39 -13.54
CA GLY A 583 -27.23 -10.08 -14.19
C GLY A 583 -28.43 -9.19 -14.49
N THR A 584 -29.50 -9.82 -14.96
CA THR A 584 -30.81 -9.21 -15.17
C THR A 584 -31.78 -9.69 -14.10
N ALA A 585 -32.50 -8.76 -13.50
CA ALA A 585 -33.52 -8.97 -12.49
C ALA A 585 -34.86 -8.38 -12.93
N ARG A 586 -35.94 -8.99 -12.44
CA ARG A 586 -37.31 -8.48 -12.58
C ARG A 586 -37.69 -7.64 -11.36
N ALA A 587 -38.56 -6.66 -11.58
CA ALA A 587 -39.16 -5.91 -10.49
C ALA A 587 -40.02 -6.81 -9.56
N PRO A 588 -40.16 -6.44 -8.27
CA PRO A 588 -41.08 -7.12 -7.35
C PRO A 588 -42.55 -7.04 -7.82
N ARG A 589 -43.22 -8.18 -7.88
CA ARG A 589 -44.62 -8.34 -8.28
C ARG A 589 -45.51 -8.72 -7.09
N GLY A 590 -46.75 -8.20 -7.07
CA GLY A 590 -47.70 -8.50 -5.99
C GLY A 590 -47.16 -8.13 -4.61
N ASN A 591 -47.12 -9.09 -3.69
CA ASN A 591 -46.64 -8.89 -2.31
C ASN A 591 -45.11 -9.02 -2.15
N GLU A 592 -44.36 -9.18 -3.25
CA GLU A 592 -42.89 -9.21 -3.21
C GLU A 592 -42.32 -7.83 -2.84
N LYS A 593 -41.35 -7.80 -1.93
CA LYS A 593 -40.72 -6.56 -1.44
C LYS A 593 -39.49 -6.12 -2.22
N CYS A 594 -38.82 -7.06 -2.91
CA CYS A 594 -37.52 -6.83 -3.54
C CYS A 594 -37.42 -7.46 -4.94
N PRO A 595 -36.52 -6.97 -5.82
CA PRO A 595 -36.25 -7.57 -7.12
C PRO A 595 -35.84 -9.04 -7.02
N GLN A 596 -36.11 -9.81 -8.08
CA GLN A 596 -35.67 -11.20 -8.20
C GLN A 596 -34.77 -11.40 -9.41
N LEU A 597 -33.65 -12.09 -9.22
CA LEU A 597 -32.73 -12.42 -10.30
C LEU A 597 -33.43 -13.35 -11.31
N VAL A 598 -33.31 -13.03 -12.61
CA VAL A 598 -33.81 -13.87 -13.71
C VAL A 598 -32.64 -14.62 -14.34
N ALA A 599 -31.63 -13.87 -14.82
CA ALA A 599 -30.45 -14.40 -15.50
C ALA A 599 -29.16 -13.79 -14.94
N ILE A 600 -28.05 -14.53 -15.01
CA ILE A 600 -26.70 -14.05 -14.70
C ILE A 600 -25.99 -13.74 -16.01
N HIS A 601 -25.23 -12.65 -16.03
CA HIS A 601 -24.34 -12.31 -17.13
C HIS A 601 -22.90 -12.70 -16.78
N THR A 602 -22.40 -12.24 -15.63
CA THR A 602 -21.05 -12.57 -15.15
C THR A 602 -21.02 -12.96 -13.68
N VAL A 603 -20.06 -13.80 -13.34
CA VAL A 603 -19.68 -14.15 -11.96
C VAL A 603 -18.20 -13.84 -11.79
N MET A 604 -17.86 -13.02 -10.79
CA MET A 604 -16.50 -12.54 -10.52
C MET A 604 -15.78 -11.90 -11.73
N GLY A 605 -16.56 -11.36 -12.69
CA GLY A 605 -16.08 -10.70 -13.90
C GLY A 605 -16.10 -11.58 -15.17
N GLU A 606 -16.18 -12.89 -15.04
CA GLU A 606 -16.24 -13.83 -16.19
C GLU A 606 -17.69 -14.11 -16.63
N PRO A 607 -17.96 -14.26 -17.94
CA PRO A 607 -19.24 -14.77 -18.42
C PRO A 607 -19.60 -16.11 -17.77
N GLU A 608 -20.87 -16.30 -17.40
CA GLU A 608 -21.30 -17.47 -16.62
C GLU A 608 -20.90 -18.82 -17.25
N ALA A 609 -21.00 -18.94 -18.57
CA ALA A 609 -20.62 -20.13 -19.33
C ALA A 609 -19.11 -20.31 -19.57
N GLN A 610 -18.25 -19.36 -19.16
CA GLN A 610 -16.80 -19.34 -19.40
C GLN A 610 -16.00 -19.20 -18.09
N ARG A 611 -16.57 -19.64 -16.96
CA ARG A 611 -15.97 -19.46 -15.64
C ARG A 611 -14.77 -20.39 -15.42
N THR A 612 -13.65 -19.79 -15.03
CA THR A 612 -12.47 -20.51 -14.56
C THR A 612 -12.77 -21.12 -13.18
N PRO A 613 -12.61 -22.44 -12.98
CA PRO A 613 -12.66 -23.04 -11.65
C PRO A 613 -11.46 -22.59 -10.83
N VAL A 614 -11.69 -22.15 -9.60
CA VAL A 614 -10.64 -21.73 -8.65
C VAL A 614 -10.68 -22.60 -7.40
N GLN A 615 -9.51 -22.88 -6.82
CA GLN A 615 -9.41 -23.60 -5.55
C GLN A 615 -9.96 -22.71 -4.42
N GLU A 616 -10.65 -23.33 -3.46
CA GLU A 616 -11.26 -22.62 -2.33
C GLU A 616 -10.19 -22.05 -1.40
N PHE A 617 -10.42 -20.83 -0.87
CA PHE A 617 -9.51 -20.12 0.02
C PHE A 617 -9.02 -20.94 1.22
N GLU A 618 -9.89 -21.80 1.74
CA GLU A 618 -9.62 -22.74 2.83
C GLU A 618 -8.58 -23.83 2.47
N HIS A 619 -8.39 -24.15 1.19
CA HIS A 619 -7.46 -25.16 0.68
C HIS A 619 -6.17 -24.58 0.07
N LEU A 620 -6.06 -23.25 -0.06
CA LEU A 620 -4.87 -22.58 -0.61
C LEU A 620 -3.70 -22.60 0.40
N THR A 621 -2.49 -22.96 -0.05
CA THR A 621 -1.28 -23.04 0.81
C THR A 621 -0.94 -21.69 1.44
N PRO A 622 -0.92 -21.57 2.79
CA PRO A 622 -0.59 -20.33 3.48
C PRO A 622 0.93 -20.14 3.64
N LEU A 623 1.44 -19.02 3.12
CA LEU A 623 2.84 -18.62 3.26
C LEU A 623 3.02 -17.46 4.25
N HIS A 624 4.25 -17.29 4.74
CA HIS A 624 4.68 -16.04 5.36
C HIS A 624 4.76 -14.93 4.30
N ALA A 625 4.46 -13.69 4.72
CA ALA A 625 4.62 -12.51 3.88
C ALA A 625 6.11 -12.30 3.52
N HIS A 626 6.39 -12.11 2.23
CA HIS A 626 7.75 -11.98 1.66
C HIS A 626 7.80 -10.97 0.50
N GLU A 627 6.70 -10.26 0.25
CA GLU A 627 6.63 -9.06 -0.57
C GLU A 627 6.27 -7.90 0.36
N ARG A 628 7.17 -6.91 0.50
CA ARG A 628 6.98 -5.78 1.41
C ARG A 628 6.02 -4.75 0.81
N LEU A 629 5.07 -4.28 1.61
CA LEU A 629 4.27 -3.08 1.34
C LEU A 629 5.00 -1.89 1.98
N PHE A 630 5.54 -0.99 1.16
CA PHE A 630 6.27 0.18 1.65
C PHE A 630 5.30 1.27 2.12
N MET A 631 5.54 1.82 3.31
CA MET A 631 4.75 2.89 3.90
C MET A 631 5.34 4.27 3.59
N GLU A 632 6.66 4.39 3.45
CA GLU A 632 7.35 5.62 3.02
C GLU A 632 6.79 6.14 1.68
N LEU A 633 6.38 7.41 1.63
CA LEU A 633 5.80 8.04 0.45
C LEU A 633 6.89 8.69 -0.43
N PRO A 634 7.12 8.23 -1.68
CA PRO A 634 8.15 8.79 -2.56
C PRO A 634 7.95 10.28 -2.91
N ASN A 635 6.71 10.77 -2.80
CA ASN A 635 6.32 12.16 -3.06
C ASN A 635 6.19 13.02 -1.79
N ASP A 636 6.33 12.44 -0.59
CA ASP A 636 6.22 13.14 0.69
C ASP A 636 7.27 12.64 1.69
N PRO A 637 8.55 13.03 1.50
CA PRO A 637 9.63 12.67 2.43
C PRO A 637 9.48 13.33 3.81
N THR A 638 8.50 14.23 3.99
CA THR A 638 8.23 14.93 5.25
C THR A 638 7.28 14.16 6.17
N ASP A 639 6.62 13.10 5.69
CA ASP A 639 5.79 12.24 6.53
C ASP A 639 6.65 11.29 7.39
N TYR A 640 7.23 11.84 8.45
CA TYR A 640 7.98 11.06 9.45
C TYR A 640 7.11 9.98 10.13
N SER A 641 5.78 10.05 10.09
CA SER A 641 4.91 9.01 10.67
C SER A 641 5.03 7.71 9.90
N LEU A 642 4.88 7.79 8.57
CA LEU A 642 5.01 6.62 7.69
C LEU A 642 6.46 6.14 7.58
N ARG A 643 7.43 7.06 7.58
CA ARG A 643 8.85 6.72 7.56
C ARG A 643 9.30 5.99 8.83
N ILE A 644 8.86 6.42 10.01
CA ILE A 644 9.15 5.75 11.28
C ILE A 644 8.39 4.42 11.40
N PHE A 645 7.16 4.33 10.89
CA PHE A 645 6.41 3.06 10.78
C PHE A 645 7.23 2.01 10.02
N ASP A 646 7.73 2.35 8.82
CA ASP A 646 8.46 1.42 7.94
C ASP A 646 9.77 0.88 8.57
N LEU A 647 10.37 1.65 9.50
CA LEU A 647 11.55 1.26 10.27
C LEU A 647 11.19 0.39 11.49
N ALA A 648 10.07 0.69 12.16
CA ALA A 648 9.61 -0.01 13.36
C ALA A 648 8.99 -1.38 13.05
N CYS A 649 8.04 -1.44 12.12
CA CYS A 649 7.23 -2.62 11.82
C CYS A 649 6.91 -2.70 10.31
N PRO A 650 7.82 -3.24 9.48
CA PRO A 650 7.55 -3.42 8.06
C PRO A 650 6.34 -4.36 7.85
N ILE A 651 5.47 -4.02 6.90
CA ILE A 651 4.32 -4.84 6.49
C ILE A 651 4.69 -5.61 5.22
N GLY A 652 4.19 -6.82 5.08
CA GLY A 652 4.12 -7.48 3.77
C GLY A 652 2.69 -7.81 3.31
N LYS A 653 2.57 -8.14 2.03
CA LYS A 653 1.39 -8.76 1.45
C LYS A 653 1.08 -10.06 2.18
N GLY A 654 -0.05 -10.12 2.88
CA GLY A 654 -0.44 -11.24 3.74
C GLY A 654 -0.25 -11.04 5.26
N GLN A 655 0.05 -9.82 5.72
CA GLN A 655 0.25 -9.53 7.15
C GLN A 655 -1.05 -9.64 7.98
N ARG A 656 -0.92 -10.06 9.24
CA ARG A 656 -1.91 -9.92 10.33
C ARG A 656 -1.39 -8.90 11.34
N GLY A 657 -1.61 -7.62 11.04
CA GLY A 657 -1.13 -6.51 11.86
C GLY A 657 -2.16 -6.03 12.87
N LEU A 658 -1.72 -5.78 14.10
CA LEU A 658 -2.49 -5.05 15.11
C LEU A 658 -1.93 -3.65 15.30
N VAL A 659 -2.77 -2.63 15.11
CA VAL A 659 -2.49 -1.25 15.51
C VAL A 659 -3.02 -1.07 16.94
N VAL A 660 -2.15 -1.36 17.90
CA VAL A 660 -2.43 -1.32 19.33
C VAL A 660 -2.44 0.14 19.78
N ALA A 661 -3.61 0.66 20.15
CA ALA A 661 -3.81 2.08 20.40
C ALA A 661 -4.71 2.35 21.60
N GLN A 662 -4.20 3.14 22.54
CA GLN A 662 -5.02 3.73 23.60
C GLN A 662 -5.91 4.86 23.00
N PRO A 663 -7.06 5.20 23.61
CA PRO A 663 -7.86 6.33 23.16
C PRO A 663 -7.05 7.64 23.04
N LYS A 664 -7.35 8.44 22.02
CA LYS A 664 -6.69 9.73 21.66
C LYS A 664 -5.26 9.65 21.06
N CYS A 665 -4.69 8.47 20.80
CA CYS A 665 -3.34 8.35 20.22
C CYS A 665 -3.19 8.70 18.72
N GLY A 666 -4.25 9.19 18.05
CA GLY A 666 -4.23 9.51 16.61
C GLY A 666 -4.51 8.32 15.67
N LYS A 667 -5.07 7.21 16.18
CA LYS A 667 -5.56 6.01 15.46
C LYS A 667 -6.02 6.29 14.02
N THR A 668 -7.06 7.10 13.88
CA THR A 668 -7.75 7.39 12.61
C THR A 668 -6.81 8.03 11.57
N VAL A 669 -5.91 8.92 12.02
CA VAL A 669 -4.90 9.58 11.16
C VAL A 669 -3.86 8.58 10.66
N TYR A 670 -3.46 7.59 11.46
CA TYR A 670 -2.58 6.53 10.98
C TYR A 670 -3.25 5.65 9.94
N LEU A 671 -4.52 5.27 10.12
CA LEU A 671 -5.24 4.47 9.13
C LEU A 671 -5.39 5.22 7.80
N GLN A 672 -5.70 6.52 7.84
CA GLN A 672 -5.72 7.38 6.64
C GLN A 672 -4.35 7.47 5.96
N LYS A 673 -3.26 7.60 6.73
CA LYS A 673 -1.89 7.62 6.19
C LYS A 673 -1.48 6.28 5.57
N ILE A 674 -1.79 5.16 6.23
CA ILE A 674 -1.52 3.80 5.73
C ILE A 674 -2.32 3.55 4.44
N ALA A 675 -3.59 3.93 4.40
CA ALA A 675 -4.42 3.90 3.20
C ALA A 675 -3.83 4.72 2.04
N LYS A 676 -3.39 5.96 2.31
CA LYS A 676 -2.68 6.82 1.34
C LYS A 676 -1.38 6.17 0.85
N ALA A 677 -0.61 5.54 1.73
CA ALA A 677 0.63 4.85 1.37
C ALA A 677 0.37 3.65 0.45
N ILE A 678 -0.52 2.72 0.84
CA ILE A 678 -0.90 1.56 0.04
C ILE A 678 -1.39 2.00 -1.35
N THR A 679 -2.32 2.97 -1.41
CA THR A 679 -2.89 3.44 -2.69
C THR A 679 -1.94 4.28 -3.55
N THR A 680 -0.79 4.71 -3.01
CA THR A 680 0.27 5.42 -3.77
C THR A 680 1.37 4.46 -4.23
N ASN A 681 1.77 3.52 -3.37
CA ASN A 681 2.93 2.66 -3.57
C ASN A 681 2.58 1.29 -4.16
N ASN A 682 1.36 0.80 -3.88
CA ASN A 682 0.84 -0.50 -4.32
C ASN A 682 -0.60 -0.36 -4.90
N PRO A 683 -0.77 0.37 -6.02
CA PRO A 683 -2.08 0.56 -6.65
C PRO A 683 -2.69 -0.73 -7.26
N GLU A 684 -1.96 -1.85 -7.25
CA GLU A 684 -2.47 -3.18 -7.60
C GLU A 684 -3.27 -3.83 -6.46
N CYS A 685 -3.14 -3.35 -5.23
CA CYS A 685 -3.82 -3.88 -4.05
C CYS A 685 -5.25 -3.33 -3.91
N GLU A 686 -6.23 -4.22 -3.76
CA GLU A 686 -7.61 -3.87 -3.44
C GLU A 686 -7.71 -3.37 -1.99
N LEU A 687 -7.82 -2.06 -1.79
CA LEU A 687 -7.97 -1.45 -0.46
C LEU A 687 -9.44 -1.38 -0.03
N ILE A 688 -9.77 -2.07 1.06
CA ILE A 688 -11.06 -2.00 1.76
C ILE A 688 -10.82 -1.44 3.17
N VAL A 689 -11.54 -0.40 3.56
CA VAL A 689 -11.60 0.09 4.94
C VAL A 689 -12.93 -0.34 5.55
N LEU A 690 -12.88 -1.11 6.64
CA LEU A 690 -14.04 -1.61 7.36
C LEU A 690 -14.15 -0.91 8.71
N LEU A 691 -15.17 -0.08 8.87
CA LEU A 691 -15.44 0.69 10.08
C LEU A 691 -16.64 0.08 10.83
N VAL A 692 -16.43 -0.28 12.11
CA VAL A 692 -17.36 -1.06 12.92
C VAL A 692 -17.55 -0.40 14.28
N ASP A 693 -18.80 -0.03 14.61
CA ASP A 693 -19.18 0.61 15.88
C ASP A 693 -18.39 1.93 16.11
N GLU A 694 -18.00 2.59 15.02
CA GLU A 694 -17.31 3.89 15.05
C GLU A 694 -18.26 5.02 14.64
N ARG A 695 -17.83 6.27 14.81
CA ARG A 695 -18.73 7.43 14.75
C ARG A 695 -19.06 7.88 13.33
N PRO A 696 -20.29 8.40 13.07
CA PRO A 696 -20.68 8.93 11.75
C PRO A 696 -19.72 10.00 11.19
N GLU A 697 -19.15 10.86 12.04
CA GLU A 697 -18.18 11.87 11.64
C GLU A 697 -16.84 11.27 11.18
N GLU A 698 -16.34 10.24 11.87
CA GLU A 698 -15.10 9.55 11.50
C GLU A 698 -15.28 8.69 10.24
N VAL A 699 -16.45 8.08 10.05
CA VAL A 699 -16.84 7.41 8.79
C VAL A 699 -16.83 8.39 7.62
N THR A 700 -17.41 9.59 7.81
CA THR A 700 -17.50 10.62 6.77
C THR A 700 -16.12 11.17 6.38
N ASP A 701 -15.23 11.35 7.35
CA ASP A 701 -13.84 11.79 7.09
C ASP A 701 -13.04 10.70 6.35
N MET A 702 -13.14 9.44 6.78
CA MET A 702 -12.48 8.32 6.10
C MET A 702 -12.96 8.17 4.65
N GLN A 703 -14.27 8.30 4.38
CA GLN A 703 -14.86 8.26 3.04
C GLN A 703 -14.38 9.39 2.12
N ARG A 704 -13.93 10.53 2.66
CA ARG A 704 -13.42 11.66 1.88
C ARG A 704 -11.90 11.61 1.70
N SER A 705 -11.19 11.04 2.68
CA SER A 705 -9.73 11.04 2.75
C SER A 705 -9.08 9.81 2.10
N VAL A 706 -9.77 8.67 2.01
CA VAL A 706 -9.23 7.42 1.47
C VAL A 706 -9.69 7.13 0.04
N ARG A 707 -8.74 6.74 -0.83
CA ARG A 707 -8.98 6.26 -2.19
C ARG A 707 -9.16 4.74 -2.22
N GLY A 708 -10.27 4.26 -1.68
CA GLY A 708 -10.59 2.83 -1.62
C GLY A 708 -12.06 2.60 -1.31
N GLU A 709 -12.46 1.34 -1.14
CA GLU A 709 -13.80 1.01 -0.70
C GLU A 709 -13.92 1.23 0.81
N VAL A 710 -14.82 2.12 1.26
CA VAL A 710 -15.06 2.36 2.69
C VAL A 710 -16.43 1.81 3.07
N VAL A 711 -16.42 0.67 3.79
CA VAL A 711 -17.61 -0.04 4.27
C VAL A 711 -17.80 0.29 5.75
N ALA A 712 -18.98 0.76 6.13
CA ALA A 712 -19.22 1.21 7.50
C ALA A 712 -20.50 0.65 8.14
N SER A 713 -20.44 0.46 9.45
CA SER A 713 -21.59 0.38 10.35
C SER A 713 -21.30 1.23 11.58
N THR A 714 -22.04 2.34 11.75
CA THR A 714 -21.88 3.23 12.90
C THR A 714 -22.41 2.58 14.19
N PHE A 715 -22.05 3.15 15.34
CA PHE A 715 -22.51 2.69 16.66
C PHE A 715 -24.04 2.75 16.85
N ASP A 716 -24.77 3.47 15.98
CA ASP A 716 -26.24 3.53 15.99
C ASP A 716 -26.92 2.24 15.48
N GLN A 717 -26.14 1.30 14.96
CA GLN A 717 -26.61 0.03 14.38
C GLN A 717 -26.50 -1.13 15.37
N PRO A 718 -27.34 -2.17 15.28
CA PRO A 718 -27.24 -3.35 16.16
C PRO A 718 -26.00 -4.19 15.89
N ALA A 719 -25.56 -4.97 16.88
CA ALA A 719 -24.38 -5.84 16.80
C ALA A 719 -24.44 -6.84 15.62
N SER A 720 -25.61 -7.39 15.31
CA SER A 720 -25.88 -8.24 14.14
C SER A 720 -25.52 -7.54 12.82
N ARG A 721 -25.72 -6.23 12.71
CA ARG A 721 -25.33 -5.45 11.53
C ARG A 721 -23.81 -5.25 11.44
N HIS A 722 -23.12 -5.09 12.57
CA HIS A 722 -21.66 -5.07 12.62
C HIS A 722 -21.06 -6.40 12.16
N VAL A 723 -21.61 -7.51 12.65
CA VAL A 723 -21.24 -8.88 12.24
C VAL A 723 -21.48 -9.07 10.74
N GLN A 724 -22.67 -8.69 10.24
CA GLN A 724 -23.02 -8.78 8.82
C GLN A 724 -22.02 -8.03 7.91
N CYS A 725 -21.64 -6.78 8.27
CA CYS A 725 -20.63 -6.02 7.52
C CYS A 725 -19.30 -6.77 7.44
N ALA A 726 -18.82 -7.31 8.56
CA ALA A 726 -17.56 -8.04 8.62
C ALA A 726 -17.61 -9.36 7.84
N GLU A 727 -18.71 -10.11 7.94
CA GLU A 727 -18.89 -11.36 7.18
C GLU A 727 -19.01 -11.10 5.66
N MET A 728 -19.62 -10.00 5.23
CA MET A 728 -19.63 -9.61 3.81
C MET A 728 -18.24 -9.22 3.30
N VAL A 729 -17.51 -8.36 4.02
CA VAL A 729 -16.17 -7.90 3.61
C VAL A 729 -15.16 -9.05 3.59
N ILE A 730 -15.15 -9.93 4.60
CA ILE A 730 -14.17 -11.03 4.63
C ILE A 730 -14.44 -12.08 3.55
N ASN A 731 -15.71 -12.39 3.26
CA ASN A 731 -16.04 -13.31 2.18
C ASN A 731 -15.70 -12.71 0.81
N LYS A 732 -15.99 -11.42 0.58
CA LYS A 732 -15.54 -10.71 -0.63
C LYS A 732 -14.02 -10.80 -0.80
N ALA A 733 -13.27 -10.51 0.26
CA ALA A 733 -11.81 -10.54 0.22
C ALA A 733 -11.27 -11.95 -0.10
N LYS A 734 -11.84 -13.03 0.48
CA LYS A 734 -11.49 -14.41 0.11
C LYS A 734 -11.68 -14.69 -1.38
N ARG A 735 -12.86 -14.36 -1.94
CA ARG A 735 -13.17 -14.60 -3.37
C ARG A 735 -12.27 -13.81 -4.32
N LEU A 736 -11.74 -12.66 -3.90
CA LEU A 736 -10.74 -11.90 -4.65
C LEU A 736 -9.35 -12.55 -4.60
N VAL A 737 -8.92 -13.07 -3.45
CA VAL A 737 -7.61 -13.73 -3.28
C VAL A 737 -7.55 -15.08 -4.02
N GLU A 738 -8.67 -15.81 -4.07
CA GLU A 738 -8.85 -17.00 -4.94
C GLU A 738 -8.63 -16.70 -6.44
N ARG A 739 -8.68 -15.42 -6.84
CA ARG A 739 -8.41 -14.93 -8.20
C ARG A 739 -7.08 -14.19 -8.33
N GLY A 740 -6.13 -14.50 -7.45
CA GLY A 740 -4.77 -13.96 -7.50
C GLY A 740 -4.64 -12.49 -7.08
N ARG A 741 -5.70 -11.83 -6.58
CA ARG A 741 -5.64 -10.43 -6.16
C ARG A 741 -4.97 -10.29 -4.80
N ASP A 742 -4.16 -9.24 -4.64
CA ASP A 742 -3.76 -8.76 -3.32
C ASP A 742 -4.86 -7.85 -2.76
N VAL A 743 -5.29 -8.11 -1.53
CA VAL A 743 -6.36 -7.39 -0.83
C VAL A 743 -5.83 -6.90 0.51
N VAL A 744 -6.10 -5.64 0.85
CA VAL A 744 -5.79 -5.08 2.17
C VAL A 744 -7.07 -4.59 2.84
N ILE A 745 -7.40 -5.17 4.00
CA ILE A 745 -8.46 -4.69 4.88
C ILE A 745 -7.84 -3.85 5.99
N LEU A 746 -8.26 -2.59 6.12
CA LEU A 746 -8.03 -1.77 7.31
C LEU A 746 -9.28 -1.85 8.18
N LEU A 747 -9.20 -2.55 9.32
CA LEU A 747 -10.33 -2.72 10.25
C LEU A 747 -10.23 -1.75 11.43
N ASP A 748 -11.26 -0.94 11.63
CA ASP A 748 -11.39 -0.09 12.82
C ASP A 748 -12.75 -0.37 13.53
N SER A 749 -12.82 -1.16 14.60
CA SER A 749 -11.74 -1.87 15.32
C SER A 749 -12.05 -3.35 15.57
N ILE A 750 -11.00 -4.16 15.78
CA ILE A 750 -11.18 -5.58 16.09
C ILE A 750 -11.78 -5.80 17.49
N THR A 751 -11.48 -4.90 18.43
CA THR A 751 -12.03 -4.94 19.78
C THR A 751 -13.55 -4.73 19.76
N ARG A 752 -14.03 -3.72 19.02
CA ARG A 752 -15.47 -3.48 18.82
C ARG A 752 -16.14 -4.63 18.06
N LEU A 753 -15.51 -5.15 17.01
CA LEU A 753 -16.04 -6.31 16.28
C LEU A 753 -16.18 -7.56 17.17
N ALA A 754 -15.19 -7.84 18.02
CA ALA A 754 -15.25 -8.96 18.97
C ALA A 754 -16.36 -8.76 20.03
N ARG A 755 -16.60 -7.52 20.50
CA ARG A 755 -17.76 -7.19 21.35
C ARG A 755 -19.08 -7.48 20.64
N ALA A 756 -19.22 -7.10 19.37
CA ALA A 756 -20.44 -7.39 18.60
C ALA A 756 -20.70 -8.90 18.46
N TYR A 757 -19.66 -9.70 18.15
CA TYR A 757 -19.77 -11.16 18.13
C TYR A 757 -20.08 -11.76 19.52
N ASN A 758 -19.69 -11.13 20.62
CA ASN A 758 -20.05 -11.54 21.97
C ASN A 758 -21.51 -11.26 22.32
N THR A 759 -22.07 -10.15 21.84
CA THR A 759 -23.50 -9.82 22.00
C THR A 759 -24.41 -10.73 21.17
N GLU A 760 -23.97 -11.14 19.98
CA GLU A 760 -24.73 -12.02 19.08
C GLU A 760 -24.42 -13.52 19.32
N ALA A 761 -23.59 -13.86 20.31
CA ALA A 761 -23.29 -15.25 20.66
C ALA A 761 -24.48 -15.90 21.42
N PRO A 762 -24.87 -17.14 21.10
CA PRO A 762 -25.84 -17.87 21.91
C PRO A 762 -25.23 -18.17 23.29
N GLY A 763 -25.91 -17.75 24.35
CA GLY A 763 -25.42 -17.90 25.72
C GLY A 763 -25.10 -19.35 26.07
N SER A 764 -23.83 -19.66 26.32
CA SER A 764 -23.35 -21.03 26.56
C SER A 764 -23.35 -21.41 28.05
N GLY A 765 -23.62 -20.44 28.93
CA GLY A 765 -23.47 -20.57 30.38
C GLY A 765 -22.02 -20.66 30.85
N ARG A 766 -21.04 -20.58 29.93
CA ARG A 766 -19.60 -20.62 30.21
C ARG A 766 -18.98 -19.28 29.85
N VAL A 767 -18.99 -18.38 30.82
CA VAL A 767 -18.46 -17.02 30.68
C VAL A 767 -17.01 -16.96 31.19
N MET A 768 -16.11 -16.49 30.33
CA MET A 768 -14.71 -16.21 30.63
C MET A 768 -14.54 -14.90 31.40
N SER A 769 -13.35 -14.70 31.98
CA SER A 769 -12.94 -13.44 32.61
C SER A 769 -13.27 -12.22 31.72
N GLY A 770 -13.86 -11.19 32.31
CA GLY A 770 -14.30 -10.00 31.59
C GLY A 770 -15.71 -10.05 31.00
N GLY A 771 -16.45 -11.16 31.12
CA GLY A 771 -17.83 -11.25 30.63
C GLY A 771 -17.97 -11.72 29.18
N ILE A 772 -17.00 -12.52 28.71
CA ILE A 772 -16.94 -13.02 27.33
C ILE A 772 -17.48 -14.45 27.28
N GLU A 773 -18.43 -14.74 26.40
CA GLU A 773 -18.92 -16.11 26.16
C GLU A 773 -17.81 -16.97 25.53
N SER A 774 -17.60 -18.20 26.04
CA SER A 774 -16.45 -19.05 25.64
C SER A 774 -16.35 -19.32 24.13
N GLY A 775 -17.47 -19.27 23.40
CA GLY A 775 -17.50 -19.42 21.94
C GLY A 775 -17.36 -18.12 21.14
N ALA A 776 -17.53 -16.95 21.75
CA ALA A 776 -17.69 -15.68 21.05
C ALA A 776 -16.44 -15.28 20.23
N LEU A 777 -15.24 -15.57 20.73
CA LEU A 777 -13.98 -15.20 20.08
C LEU A 777 -13.61 -16.09 18.89
N ILE A 778 -14.33 -17.18 18.62
CA ILE A 778 -14.01 -18.11 17.51
C ILE A 778 -14.15 -17.43 16.15
N LYS A 779 -15.31 -16.84 15.84
CA LYS A 779 -15.54 -16.12 14.56
C LYS A 779 -14.59 -14.91 14.39
N PRO A 780 -14.37 -14.02 15.40
CA PRO A 780 -13.37 -12.96 15.31
C PRO A 780 -11.94 -13.47 15.05
N LYS A 781 -11.51 -14.55 15.72
CA LYS A 781 -10.20 -15.18 15.47
C LYS A 781 -10.11 -15.75 14.04
N GLN A 782 -11.18 -16.34 13.52
CA GLN A 782 -11.25 -16.80 12.12
C GLN A 782 -11.21 -15.65 11.11
N PHE A 783 -11.85 -14.51 11.40
CA PHE A 783 -11.78 -13.30 10.57
C PHE A 783 -10.33 -12.79 10.48
N PHE A 784 -9.64 -12.60 11.63
CA PHE A 784 -8.28 -12.06 11.63
C PHE A 784 -7.24 -13.07 11.15
N GLY A 785 -7.40 -14.35 11.52
CA GLY A 785 -6.63 -15.50 11.05
C GLY A 785 -6.85 -15.85 9.57
N ALA A 786 -7.80 -15.21 8.88
CA ALA A 786 -7.92 -15.31 7.43
C ALA A 786 -6.68 -14.70 6.74
N ALA A 787 -6.12 -13.60 7.25
CA ALA A 787 -5.00 -12.93 6.58
C ALA A 787 -3.73 -13.78 6.49
N ARG A 788 -3.21 -13.90 5.27
CA ARG A 788 -2.13 -14.80 4.82
C ARG A 788 -1.65 -14.39 3.43
N LYS A 789 -0.40 -14.70 3.07
CA LYS A 789 0.03 -14.77 1.66
C LYS A 789 -0.32 -16.16 1.14
N ILE A 790 -0.69 -16.28 -0.15
CA ILE A 790 -0.95 -17.56 -0.80
C ILE A 790 0.21 -17.92 -1.75
N GLU A 791 0.56 -19.20 -1.78
CA GLU A 791 1.46 -19.76 -2.79
C GLU A 791 0.78 -19.83 -4.16
N GLY A 792 1.43 -19.33 -5.22
CA GLY A 792 0.86 -19.29 -6.57
C GLY A 792 -0.38 -18.38 -6.73
N GLY A 793 -0.70 -17.56 -5.72
CA GLY A 793 -1.92 -16.75 -5.68
C GLY A 793 -1.73 -15.39 -5.01
N GLY A 794 -2.86 -14.79 -4.62
CA GLY A 794 -2.92 -13.43 -4.07
C GLY A 794 -2.47 -13.35 -2.61
N SER A 795 -2.96 -12.32 -1.92
CA SER A 795 -2.78 -12.20 -0.47
C SER A 795 -3.97 -11.51 0.20
N LEU A 796 -4.26 -11.93 1.42
CA LEU A 796 -5.15 -11.20 2.31
C LEU A 796 -4.32 -10.56 3.42
N THR A 797 -4.22 -9.25 3.40
CA THR A 797 -3.59 -8.45 4.46
C THR A 797 -4.69 -7.86 5.33
N ILE A 798 -4.62 -8.02 6.65
CA ILE A 798 -5.54 -7.37 7.59
C ILE A 798 -4.70 -6.57 8.58
N LEU A 799 -4.90 -5.25 8.60
CA LEU A 799 -4.36 -4.34 9.59
C LEU A 799 -5.54 -3.84 10.43
N ALA A 800 -5.61 -4.26 11.69
CA ALA A 800 -6.76 -4.02 12.54
C ALA A 800 -6.36 -3.21 13.78
N THR A 801 -7.15 -2.19 14.12
CA THR A 801 -6.92 -1.45 15.37
C THR A 801 -7.40 -2.27 16.57
N ALA A 802 -6.60 -2.27 17.64
CA ALA A 802 -6.94 -2.89 18.91
C ALA A 802 -6.89 -1.83 20.02
N LEU A 803 -8.02 -1.68 20.73
CA LEU A 803 -8.13 -0.75 21.85
C LEU A 803 -7.58 -1.39 23.12
N VAL A 804 -6.67 -0.69 23.79
CA VAL A 804 -6.06 -1.09 25.08
C VAL A 804 -6.18 0.01 26.11
N ASP A 805 -6.03 -0.35 27.39
CA ASP A 805 -6.18 0.53 28.57
C ASP A 805 -7.49 1.33 28.61
N THR A 806 -8.57 0.70 28.16
CA THR A 806 -9.95 1.22 28.23
C THR A 806 -10.55 1.18 29.64
N GLY A 807 -9.89 0.47 30.56
CA GLY A 807 -10.42 0.11 31.88
C GLY A 807 -11.37 -1.10 31.88
N SER A 808 -11.66 -1.71 30.72
CA SER A 808 -12.53 -2.88 30.63
C SER A 808 -11.72 -4.17 30.52
N LEU A 809 -11.88 -5.08 31.49
CA LEU A 809 -11.23 -6.41 31.48
C LEU A 809 -11.57 -7.22 30.22
N ALA A 810 -12.75 -7.00 29.64
CA ALA A 810 -13.13 -7.59 28.36
C ALA A 810 -12.16 -7.21 27.23
N ASP A 811 -11.77 -5.93 27.12
CA ASP A 811 -10.88 -5.46 26.05
C ASP A 811 -9.46 -6.02 26.26
N THR A 812 -8.99 -6.15 27.50
CA THR A 812 -7.71 -6.79 27.84
C THR A 812 -7.67 -8.25 27.38
N VAL A 813 -8.72 -9.04 27.67
CA VAL A 813 -8.80 -10.45 27.25
C VAL A 813 -8.93 -10.57 25.73
N ILE A 814 -9.75 -9.73 25.10
CA ILE A 814 -9.86 -9.65 23.63
C ILE A 814 -8.51 -9.32 22.98
N PHE A 815 -7.75 -8.39 23.55
CA PHE A 815 -6.45 -7.98 23.02
C PHE A 815 -5.42 -9.11 23.04
N GLU A 816 -5.17 -9.74 24.20
CA GLU A 816 -4.16 -10.81 24.30
C GLU A 816 -4.50 -12.02 23.42
N GLU A 817 -5.79 -12.33 23.25
CA GLU A 817 -6.28 -13.39 22.35
C GLU A 817 -6.03 -13.10 20.86
N PHE A 818 -6.04 -11.83 20.45
CA PHE A 818 -5.62 -11.44 19.09
C PHE A 818 -4.11 -11.29 18.93
N LYS A 819 -3.40 -10.87 19.97
CA LYS A 819 -1.94 -10.75 19.99
C LYS A 819 -1.25 -12.11 19.77
N GLY A 820 -1.81 -13.19 20.31
CA GLY A 820 -1.41 -14.56 19.98
C GLY A 820 -1.61 -14.94 18.51
N THR A 821 -2.64 -14.37 17.86
CA THR A 821 -3.06 -14.66 16.47
C THR A 821 -2.31 -13.80 15.43
N GLY A 822 -1.90 -12.59 15.80
CA GLY A 822 -1.19 -11.63 14.96
C GLY A 822 0.26 -12.00 14.65
N ASN A 823 0.84 -11.30 13.68
CA ASN A 823 2.27 -11.41 13.34
C ASN A 823 2.96 -10.06 13.10
N MET A 824 2.27 -8.94 13.28
CA MET A 824 2.84 -7.60 13.41
C MET A 824 2.06 -6.83 14.50
N GLU A 825 2.77 -6.03 15.28
CA GLU A 825 2.21 -5.12 16.29
C GLU A 825 2.82 -3.72 16.07
N LEU A 826 1.99 -2.72 15.80
CA LEU A 826 2.34 -1.30 15.94
C LEU A 826 1.74 -0.79 17.25
N VAL A 827 2.58 -0.31 18.16
CA VAL A 827 2.11 0.23 19.46
C VAL A 827 2.15 1.76 19.45
N LEU A 828 0.99 2.37 19.67
CA LEU A 828 0.85 3.81 19.85
C LEU A 828 0.79 4.17 21.35
N ASP A 829 1.73 5.00 21.82
CA ASP A 829 1.85 5.39 23.23
C ASP A 829 1.18 6.76 23.49
N ARG A 830 0.14 6.76 24.33
CA ARG A 830 -0.55 7.99 24.73
C ARG A 830 0.35 8.99 25.44
N ARG A 831 1.42 8.56 26.11
CA ARG A 831 2.38 9.47 26.79
C ARG A 831 3.06 10.40 25.79
N LEU A 832 3.26 9.94 24.54
CA LEU A 832 3.74 10.76 23.44
C LEU A 832 2.64 11.71 22.94
N ALA A 833 1.43 11.19 22.72
CA ALA A 833 0.29 11.99 22.24
C ALA A 833 -0.13 13.11 23.22
N ASP A 834 -0.21 12.82 24.52
CA ASP A 834 -0.52 13.79 25.58
C ASP A 834 0.60 14.86 25.71
N ARG A 835 1.86 14.52 25.37
CA ARG A 835 2.99 15.47 25.21
C ARG A 835 3.06 16.14 23.82
N ARG A 836 2.12 15.86 22.92
CA ARG A 836 2.09 16.31 21.50
C ARG A 836 3.30 15.88 20.66
N VAL A 837 3.99 14.81 21.07
CA VAL A 837 5.09 14.19 20.32
C VAL A 837 4.49 13.25 19.26
N PHE A 838 4.51 13.70 18.01
CA PHE A 838 4.08 12.90 16.85
C PHE A 838 5.27 12.62 15.91
N PRO A 839 5.39 11.40 15.34
CA PRO A 839 4.48 10.25 15.50
C PRO A 839 4.55 9.60 16.89
N ALA A 840 3.38 9.35 17.50
CA ALA A 840 3.22 8.72 18.81
C ALA A 840 3.49 7.19 18.80
N ILE A 841 4.49 6.71 18.06
CA ILE A 841 4.84 5.28 17.93
C ILE A 841 5.86 4.90 19.02
N SER A 842 5.58 3.86 19.79
CA SER A 842 6.58 3.20 20.63
C SER A 842 7.40 2.23 19.78
N VAL A 843 8.56 2.69 19.28
CA VAL A 843 9.41 1.89 18.37
C VAL A 843 9.94 0.62 19.05
N ALA A 844 10.22 0.66 20.36
CA ALA A 844 10.71 -0.48 21.12
C ALA A 844 9.63 -1.56 21.40
N ALA A 845 8.35 -1.17 21.40
CA ALA A 845 7.22 -2.09 21.59
C ALA A 845 6.56 -2.52 20.27
N SER A 846 6.96 -1.93 19.14
CA SER A 846 6.45 -2.27 17.80
C SER A 846 7.38 -3.25 17.08
N GLY A 847 6.83 -4.11 16.24
CA GLY A 847 7.64 -5.04 15.44
C GLY A 847 6.83 -5.99 14.57
N THR A 848 7.55 -6.73 13.72
CA THR A 848 6.99 -7.72 12.80
C THR A 848 7.71 -9.06 12.97
N ARG A 849 6.97 -10.18 13.08
CA ARG A 849 7.56 -11.52 13.15
C ARG A 849 8.06 -11.94 11.76
N LYS A 850 9.30 -12.42 11.68
CA LYS A 850 10.03 -12.74 10.45
C LYS A 850 10.17 -11.55 9.48
N ASP A 851 10.62 -10.40 10.00
CA ASP A 851 10.88 -9.21 9.18
C ASP A 851 12.09 -9.37 8.23
N ASP A 852 12.94 -10.38 8.47
CA ASP A 852 13.99 -10.86 7.57
C ASP A 852 13.45 -11.32 6.19
N LEU A 853 12.21 -11.83 6.13
CA LEU A 853 11.56 -12.20 4.87
C LEU A 853 11.06 -10.97 4.08
N LEU A 854 10.86 -9.85 4.75
CA LEU A 854 10.39 -8.58 4.16
C LEU A 854 11.56 -7.69 3.74
N ILE A 855 12.60 -7.62 4.58
CA ILE A 855 13.82 -6.83 4.33
C ILE A 855 14.90 -7.76 3.72
N LYS A 856 14.71 -8.10 2.44
CA LYS A 856 15.57 -9.04 1.70
C LYS A 856 17.04 -8.61 1.61
N ASN A 857 17.32 -7.31 1.73
CA ASN A 857 18.70 -6.81 1.81
C ASN A 857 19.26 -7.00 3.22
N LYS A 858 20.23 -7.91 3.38
CA LYS A 858 20.86 -8.20 4.68
C LYS A 858 21.53 -6.98 5.32
N ASP A 859 22.08 -6.06 4.53
CA ASP A 859 22.70 -4.82 5.04
C ASP A 859 21.63 -3.84 5.58
N GLU A 860 20.49 -3.70 4.89
CA GLU A 860 19.34 -2.93 5.39
C GLU A 860 18.79 -3.56 6.69
N LEU A 861 18.62 -4.88 6.72
CA LEU A 861 18.15 -5.62 7.90
C LEU A 861 19.08 -5.43 9.11
N GLN A 862 20.40 -5.55 8.92
CA GLN A 862 21.40 -5.30 9.96
C GLN A 862 21.34 -3.86 10.49
N ARG A 863 21.21 -2.86 9.60
CA ARG A 863 21.06 -1.45 9.99
C ARG A 863 19.78 -1.19 10.77
N VAL A 864 18.66 -1.78 10.35
CA VAL A 864 17.35 -1.67 11.02
C VAL A 864 17.40 -2.35 12.40
N TRP A 865 17.99 -3.54 12.52
CA TRP A 865 18.14 -4.22 13.82
C TRP A 865 19.08 -3.48 14.78
N ALA A 866 20.21 -2.95 14.29
CA ALA A 866 21.11 -2.10 15.09
C ALA A 866 20.38 -0.85 15.60
N LEU A 867 19.64 -0.17 14.71
CA LEU A 867 18.82 1.00 15.04
C LEU A 867 17.75 0.67 16.09
N ARG A 868 16.96 -0.40 15.91
CA ARG A 868 15.93 -0.78 16.90
C ARG A 868 16.54 -1.14 18.26
N LYS A 869 17.69 -1.81 18.29
CA LYS A 869 18.42 -2.11 19.54
C LYS A 869 18.83 -0.82 20.26
N TRP A 870 19.48 0.11 19.55
CA TRP A 870 19.92 1.40 20.11
C TRP A 870 18.75 2.30 20.57
N LEU A 871 17.57 2.18 19.93
CA LEU A 871 16.34 2.87 20.33
C LEU A 871 15.65 2.23 21.54
N ALA A 872 15.80 0.91 21.74
CA ALA A 872 15.19 0.19 22.87
C ALA A 872 15.80 0.57 24.23
N ASP A 873 17.08 0.96 24.24
CA ASP A 873 17.79 1.44 25.44
C ASP A 873 17.41 2.89 25.85
N ARG A 874 16.45 3.53 25.15
CA ARG A 874 16.09 4.95 25.31
C ARG A 874 14.61 5.13 25.63
N SER A 875 14.21 6.31 26.14
CA SER A 875 12.78 6.58 26.35
C SER A 875 12.03 6.68 25.01
N PRO A 876 10.74 6.32 24.94
CA PRO A 876 9.96 6.44 23.72
C PRO A 876 9.93 7.85 23.12
N GLN A 877 10.04 8.89 23.96
CA GLN A 877 10.12 10.28 23.50
C GLN A 877 11.47 10.55 22.83
N ASP A 878 12.57 10.23 23.50
CA ASP A 878 13.92 10.47 22.95
C ASP A 878 14.13 9.69 21.65
N ALA A 879 13.63 8.46 21.57
CA ALA A 879 13.66 7.61 20.38
C ALA A 879 12.93 8.27 19.18
N VAL A 880 11.70 8.74 19.37
CA VAL A 880 10.93 9.43 18.32
C VAL A 880 11.54 10.78 17.95
N GLU A 881 11.99 11.56 18.93
CA GLU A 881 12.59 12.87 18.67
C GLU A 881 13.94 12.77 17.96
N PHE A 882 14.78 11.79 18.34
CA PHE A 882 16.00 11.44 17.62
C PHE A 882 15.70 11.05 16.17
N LEU A 883 14.77 10.11 15.94
CA LEU A 883 14.42 9.66 14.59
C LEU A 883 13.92 10.85 13.75
N ARG A 884 12.99 11.64 14.30
CA ARG A 884 12.47 12.86 13.67
C ARG A 884 13.57 13.89 13.37
N ASN A 885 14.61 13.99 14.20
CA ASN A 885 15.70 14.93 14.01
C ASN A 885 16.77 14.44 13.03
N LYS A 886 17.00 13.12 12.94
CA LYS A 886 17.89 12.52 11.92
C LYS A 886 17.21 12.43 10.56
N LEU A 887 15.96 11.94 10.48
CA LEU A 887 15.19 11.77 9.23
C LEU A 887 14.94 13.08 8.47
N LYS A 888 14.92 14.24 9.15
CA LYS A 888 14.91 15.57 8.49
C LYS A 888 16.05 15.78 7.48
N ASN A 889 17.19 15.13 7.70
CA ASN A 889 18.40 15.31 6.89
C ASN A 889 18.46 14.38 5.67
N PHE A 890 17.52 13.43 5.55
CA PHE A 890 17.51 12.38 4.53
C PHE A 890 16.15 12.33 3.84
N ARG A 891 16.11 12.23 2.51
CA ARG A 891 14.85 12.14 1.75
C ARG A 891 14.18 10.78 1.90
N THR A 892 14.95 9.71 2.06
CA THR A 892 14.43 8.33 2.18
C THR A 892 14.96 7.63 3.41
N ASN A 893 14.28 6.57 3.83
CA ASN A 893 14.74 5.66 4.88
C ASN A 893 16.03 4.95 4.47
N VAL A 894 16.20 4.65 3.18
CA VAL A 894 17.43 4.03 2.64
C VAL A 894 18.64 4.98 2.80
N GLU A 895 18.50 6.27 2.45
CA GLU A 895 19.54 7.27 2.69
C GLU A 895 19.94 7.37 4.17
N PHE A 896 18.95 7.34 5.08
CA PHE A 896 19.18 7.36 6.52
C PHE A 896 19.89 6.10 7.02
N LEU A 897 19.45 4.91 6.62
CA LEU A 897 20.07 3.64 7.02
C LEU A 897 21.50 3.52 6.49
N LEU A 898 21.81 4.04 5.29
CA LEU A 898 23.18 4.10 4.77
C LEU A 898 24.09 5.08 5.53
N SER A 899 23.53 6.07 6.25
CA SER A 899 24.30 6.99 7.11
C SER A 899 24.68 6.42 8.48
N ILE A 900 24.09 5.27 8.84
CA ILE A 900 24.37 4.54 10.08
C ILE A 900 25.60 3.66 9.88
N ASP A 901 26.44 3.59 10.91
CA ASP A 901 27.43 2.53 11.05
C ASP A 901 26.90 1.53 12.09
N PRO A 902 26.54 0.28 11.69
CA PRO A 902 25.97 -0.70 12.62
C PRO A 902 26.91 -1.08 13.78
N GLU A 903 28.22 -0.96 13.59
CA GLU A 903 29.24 -1.32 14.61
C GLU A 903 29.53 -0.15 15.55
N LYS A 904 29.40 1.10 15.06
CA LYS A 904 29.70 2.33 15.81
C LYS A 904 28.48 3.07 16.37
N MET A 905 27.30 2.43 16.34
CA MET A 905 26.07 2.96 16.94
C MET A 905 26.20 3.37 18.42
N SER A 906 27.12 2.76 19.19
CA SER A 906 27.38 3.15 20.57
C SER A 906 27.93 4.58 20.75
N GLY A 907 28.41 5.22 19.69
CA GLY A 907 28.91 6.60 19.69
C GLY A 907 27.86 7.66 19.27
N TRP A 908 26.57 7.31 19.26
CA TRP A 908 25.44 8.19 18.89
C TRP A 908 24.48 8.42 20.05
#